data_AF-U7PXS0-F1
#
_entry.id   AF-U7PXS0-F1
#
_cell.length_a   1.000
_cell.length_b   1.000
_cell.length_c   1.000
_cell.angle_alpha   90.00
_cell.angle_beta   90.00
_cell.angle_gamma   90.00
#
_symmetry.space_group_name_H-M   'P 1'
#
loop_
_entity.id
_entity.type
_entity.pdbx_description
1 polymer ?
#
loop_
_entity_poly.entity_id
_entity_poly.type
_entity_poly.pdbx_seq_one_letter_code
_entity_poly.pdbx_strand_id
1 'polypeptide(L)'
;MLDSFEIITTSGVVLWSRSYAFVSPSIVNRFITDVFIEEATTAGTKEDLASAVAGGSSSSHAPFLTDQYAVKWAFAKDLGIIFVAVYKSLLHLSWIDKLVDNIKTLFVKLYGDQLTRPNTTIVECARFDDYFDQQLNELEGSGTAASASASASLMNEKSQSTIHVASAAADLPDSTPTISPSHSRPSTPGGTGGLGGGGGLQAGHGATTSAQPSPLSNLSRRARKAQNAAAAAGGASGGGSAVQSSDEAATVRKHQKDNKTTSKTAKKGRKWGADGQAEDDDDIQLDYSIVDLPKGGRNDADGTTTERPALEQVDASTWGKTAKGGKFVLKDLDDEVRSILASADADASSSKAASSAAAAASSGLVGSSLSTIGGLFRNVVGGKTLTKADLDKTMKGMEEHLLRKNVAREAAVRLCESVEAALLGTKTGSFESTNARVKTALEAALTKMLTPTSSLDLLREIDAVTRPGATSLRAARPYVMSIVGVNGVGKSTNLSKICFFLLQNRYKVLIAAGDTFRSGAVEQLAVHVRNLTELTAREGGQVELYQKGYGKDAAAVAKDAVTYAGQHGFDVVLIDTAGRRHNDQRLMSSLAKFAKFAQPDKILMVGEALVGTDSVAQARSFNQAFGSVRSLDGFIISKCDTVGSMVGTLVSLVHATNVPILFVGVGQHYSDLRNFSVTWAVERLLSSD
;
A
#
# COMPACT_ATOMS: atom_id res chain seq x y z
N MET A 1 6.31 -11.04 -35.80
CA MET A 1 5.06 -11.82 -35.81
C MET A 1 4.23 -11.35 -34.64
N LEU A 2 2.94 -11.14 -34.86
CA LEU A 2 1.97 -10.84 -33.81
C LEU A 2 1.75 -12.11 -32.97
N ASP A 3 1.81 -12.01 -31.64
CA ASP A 3 1.60 -13.18 -30.77
C ASP A 3 0.12 -13.34 -30.41
N SER A 4 -0.57 -12.23 -30.09
CA SER A 4 -2.01 -12.23 -29.80
C SER A 4 -2.65 -10.86 -30.09
N PHE A 5 -3.95 -10.87 -30.39
CA PHE A 5 -4.80 -9.69 -30.49
C PHE A 5 -6.12 -9.94 -29.75
N GLU A 6 -6.53 -9.01 -28.90
CA GLU A 6 -7.75 -9.08 -28.11
C GLU A 6 -8.57 -7.80 -28.22
N ILE A 7 -9.89 -7.94 -28.27
CA ILE A 7 -10.86 -6.84 -28.21
C ILE A 7 -11.67 -7.02 -26.94
N ILE A 8 -11.54 -6.07 -26.02
CA ILE A 8 -12.03 -6.19 -24.64
C ILE A 8 -12.87 -4.97 -24.30
N THR A 9 -13.97 -5.15 -23.59
CA THR A 9 -14.74 -4.03 -23.04
C THR A 9 -14.06 -3.44 -21.80
N THR A 10 -14.42 -2.21 -21.44
CA THR A 10 -14.00 -1.60 -20.15
C THR A 10 -14.53 -2.37 -18.93
N SER A 11 -15.54 -3.23 -19.10
CA SER A 11 -16.04 -4.15 -18.08
C SER A 11 -15.25 -5.46 -17.98
N GLY A 12 -14.21 -5.66 -18.81
CA GLY A 12 -13.36 -6.86 -18.79
C GLY A 12 -13.92 -8.04 -19.57
N VAL A 13 -14.92 -7.84 -20.43
CA VAL A 13 -15.46 -8.89 -21.30
C VAL A 13 -14.66 -8.93 -22.60
N VAL A 14 -14.07 -10.08 -22.91
CA VAL A 14 -13.40 -10.32 -24.20
C VAL A 14 -14.47 -10.54 -25.27
N LEU A 15 -14.59 -9.60 -26.21
CA LEU A 15 -15.54 -9.67 -27.34
C LEU A 15 -15.02 -10.55 -28.47
N TRP A 16 -13.70 -10.52 -28.69
CA TRP A 16 -13.02 -11.28 -29.74
C TRP A 16 -11.53 -11.42 -29.40
N SER A 17 -10.92 -12.55 -29.73
CA SER A 17 -9.50 -12.79 -29.51
C SER A 17 -8.91 -13.71 -30.58
N ARG A 18 -7.68 -13.43 -31.01
CA ARG A 18 -6.89 -14.29 -31.91
C ARG A 18 -5.48 -14.42 -31.37
N SER A 19 -5.04 -15.65 -31.11
CA SER A 19 -3.69 -15.93 -30.59
C SER A 19 -2.93 -16.83 -31.56
N TYR A 20 -1.73 -16.42 -31.96
CA TYR A 20 -0.80 -17.19 -32.80
C TYR A 20 0.30 -17.85 -31.99
N ALA A 21 0.57 -17.32 -30.79
CA ALA A 21 1.46 -17.90 -29.81
C ALA A 21 0.78 -17.91 -28.43
N PHE A 22 1.25 -18.78 -27.54
CA PHE A 22 0.78 -18.76 -26.17
C PHE A 22 1.25 -17.48 -25.47
N VAL A 23 0.29 -16.63 -25.10
CA VAL A 23 0.49 -15.41 -24.32
C VAL A 23 -0.20 -15.62 -22.98
N SER A 24 0.53 -15.39 -21.88
CA SER A 24 -0.06 -15.49 -20.55
C SER A 24 -1.12 -14.40 -20.35
N PRO A 25 -2.35 -14.73 -19.90
CA PRO A 25 -3.39 -13.73 -19.62
C PRO A 25 -2.96 -12.65 -18.62
N SER A 26 -1.95 -12.96 -17.79
CA SER A 26 -1.35 -12.00 -16.87
C SER A 26 -0.79 -10.75 -17.56
N ILE A 27 -0.36 -10.85 -18.83
CA ILE A 27 0.21 -9.73 -19.58
C ILE A 27 -0.87 -8.68 -19.88
N VAL A 28 -2.03 -9.13 -20.37
CA VAL A 28 -3.17 -8.24 -20.67
C VAL A 28 -3.78 -7.70 -19.37
N ASN A 29 -3.90 -8.54 -18.33
CA ASN A 29 -4.38 -8.09 -17.02
C ASN A 29 -3.46 -7.03 -16.40
N ARG A 30 -2.14 -7.19 -16.54
CA ARG A 30 -1.16 -6.22 -16.08
C ARG A 30 -1.21 -4.94 -16.91
N PHE A 31 -1.34 -5.04 -18.24
CA PHE A 31 -1.59 -3.87 -19.08
C PHE A 31 -2.85 -3.10 -18.65
N ILE A 32 -3.97 -3.80 -18.42
CA ILE A 32 -5.23 -3.15 -17.98
C ILE A 32 -5.03 -2.50 -16.61
N THR A 33 -4.39 -3.20 -15.69
CA THR A 33 -4.11 -2.70 -14.34
C THR A 33 -3.22 -1.47 -14.43
N ASP A 34 -2.08 -1.56 -15.11
CA ASP A 34 -1.08 -0.52 -15.12
C ASP A 34 -1.55 0.71 -15.92
N VAL A 35 -2.19 0.53 -17.08
CA VAL A 35 -2.57 1.65 -17.99
C VAL A 35 -3.95 2.23 -17.68
N PHE A 36 -4.97 1.38 -17.48
CA PHE A 36 -6.35 1.86 -17.27
C PHE A 36 -6.72 2.05 -15.80
N ILE A 37 -6.04 1.37 -14.87
CA ILE A 37 -6.33 1.45 -13.43
C ILE A 37 -5.28 2.30 -12.69
N GLU A 38 -3.97 2.04 -12.88
CA GLU A 38 -2.88 2.64 -12.11
C GLU A 38 -2.32 3.94 -12.72
N GLU A 39 -2.17 4.07 -14.03
CA GLU A 39 -1.68 5.31 -14.68
C GLU A 39 -2.67 6.46 -14.57
N ALA A 40 -3.96 6.16 -14.36
CA ALA A 40 -4.94 7.15 -13.94
C ALA A 40 -4.65 7.74 -12.54
N THR A 41 -3.73 7.14 -11.77
CA THR A 41 -3.39 7.51 -10.39
C THR A 41 -1.90 7.82 -10.16
N THR A 42 -0.97 7.40 -11.05
CA THR A 42 0.48 7.48 -10.83
C THR A 42 1.28 8.03 -12.01
N ALA A 43 1.94 9.19 -11.77
CA ALA A 43 3.04 9.82 -12.51
C ALA A 43 3.43 9.32 -13.92
N GLY A 44 2.88 9.97 -14.95
CA GLY A 44 3.39 10.02 -16.33
C GLY A 44 3.10 11.41 -16.92
N THR A 45 3.90 11.87 -17.87
CA THR A 45 3.86 13.23 -18.44
C THR A 45 2.46 13.66 -18.90
N LYS A 46 2.09 14.92 -18.64
CA LYS A 46 0.75 15.52 -18.80
C LYS A 46 0.12 15.36 -20.18
N GLU A 47 0.91 15.02 -21.19
CA GLU A 47 0.51 14.79 -22.58
C GLU A 47 0.11 13.32 -22.84
N ASP A 48 0.70 12.37 -22.12
CA ASP A 48 0.44 10.93 -22.28
C ASP A 48 -0.88 10.51 -21.63
N LEU A 49 -1.22 11.11 -20.48
CA LEU A 49 -2.47 10.86 -19.75
C LEU A 49 -3.71 11.27 -20.56
N ALA A 50 -3.63 12.41 -21.25
CA ALA A 50 -4.70 12.86 -22.14
C ALA A 50 -4.78 11.97 -23.37
N SER A 51 -3.65 11.53 -23.94
CA SER A 51 -3.67 10.69 -25.13
C SER A 51 -4.28 9.31 -24.83
N ALA A 52 -3.83 8.62 -23.77
CA ALA A 52 -4.20 7.23 -23.45
C ALA A 52 -5.72 7.02 -23.29
N VAL A 53 -6.45 8.03 -22.80
CA VAL A 53 -7.90 7.97 -22.56
C VAL A 53 -8.70 8.75 -23.61
N ALA A 54 -8.10 9.69 -24.34
CA ALA A 54 -8.76 10.48 -25.37
C ALA A 54 -8.84 9.75 -26.72
N GLY A 55 -9.53 8.60 -26.77
CA GLY A 55 -10.00 7.99 -28.03
C GLY A 55 -8.95 7.83 -29.13
N GLY A 56 -7.66 7.78 -28.77
CA GLY A 56 -6.53 7.98 -29.66
C GLY A 56 -6.34 6.87 -30.69
N SER A 57 -5.56 7.18 -31.72
CA SER A 57 -4.99 6.17 -32.62
C SER A 57 -3.86 5.44 -31.92
N SER A 58 -3.57 4.20 -32.31
CA SER A 58 -2.51 3.40 -31.68
C SER A 58 -1.13 4.05 -31.78
N SER A 59 -0.91 4.83 -32.84
CA SER A 59 0.30 5.64 -33.03
C SER A 59 0.52 6.72 -31.95
N SER A 60 -0.52 7.12 -31.21
CA SER A 60 -0.43 8.13 -30.16
C SER A 60 0.01 7.59 -28.79
N HIS A 61 0.10 6.27 -28.63
CA HIS A 61 0.51 5.65 -27.38
C HIS A 61 1.87 4.95 -27.54
N ALA A 62 2.77 5.19 -26.59
CA ALA A 62 3.98 4.38 -26.48
C ALA A 62 3.60 2.91 -26.17
N PRO A 63 4.33 1.91 -26.69
CA PRO A 63 4.04 0.52 -26.38
C PRO A 63 4.25 0.26 -24.88
N PHE A 64 3.29 -0.42 -24.24
CA PHE A 64 3.42 -0.87 -22.86
C PHE A 64 4.32 -2.11 -22.82
N LEU A 65 5.44 -2.00 -22.10
CA LEU A 65 6.43 -3.05 -22.03
C LEU A 65 6.23 -3.88 -20.76
N THR A 66 6.04 -5.19 -20.93
CA THR A 66 5.96 -6.13 -19.82
C THR A 66 6.76 -7.39 -20.15
N ASP A 67 7.72 -7.71 -19.30
CA ASP A 67 8.65 -8.82 -19.45
C ASP A 67 9.36 -8.82 -20.82
N GLN A 68 9.00 -9.76 -21.71
CA GLN A 68 9.54 -9.89 -23.06
C GLN A 68 8.56 -9.40 -24.15
N TYR A 69 7.41 -8.87 -23.76
CA TYR A 69 6.33 -8.46 -24.64
C TYR A 69 6.16 -6.94 -24.67
N ALA A 70 5.76 -6.45 -25.83
CA ALA A 70 5.27 -5.10 -26.05
C ALA A 70 3.78 -5.18 -26.37
N VAL A 71 3.01 -4.28 -25.78
CA VAL A 71 1.57 -4.18 -25.93
C VAL A 71 1.24 -2.83 -26.57
N LYS A 72 0.54 -2.86 -27.70
CA LYS A 72 0.01 -1.67 -28.38
C LYS A 72 -1.50 -1.70 -28.31
N TRP A 73 -2.13 -0.55 -28.17
CA TRP A 73 -3.58 -0.48 -28.02
C TRP A 73 -4.20 0.73 -28.70
N ALA A 74 -5.53 0.69 -28.86
CA ALA A 74 -6.36 1.84 -29.15
C ALA A 74 -7.66 1.75 -28.35
N PHE A 75 -8.23 2.90 -28.00
CA PHE A 75 -9.46 2.97 -27.21
C PHE A 75 -10.59 3.61 -28.02
N ALA A 76 -11.74 2.96 -28.08
CA ALA A 76 -13.00 3.51 -28.61
C ALA A 76 -13.87 3.95 -27.42
N LYS A 77 -13.71 5.21 -27.01
CA LYS A 77 -14.31 5.79 -25.80
C LYS A 77 -15.84 5.81 -25.83
N ASP A 78 -16.40 5.98 -27.02
CA ASP A 78 -17.84 6.01 -27.30
C ASP A 78 -18.53 4.67 -27.01
N LEU A 79 -17.84 3.56 -27.23
CA LEU A 79 -18.36 2.21 -26.98
C LEU A 79 -17.75 1.52 -25.75
N GLY A 80 -16.72 2.11 -25.14
CA GLY A 80 -15.99 1.52 -24.02
C GLY A 80 -15.25 0.25 -24.44
N ILE A 81 -14.58 0.25 -25.59
CA ILE A 81 -13.88 -0.91 -26.15
C ILE A 81 -12.40 -0.62 -26.31
N ILE A 82 -11.57 -1.56 -25.90
CA ILE A 82 -10.11 -1.53 -25.94
C ILE A 82 -9.64 -2.59 -26.93
N PHE A 83 -8.79 -2.16 -27.87
CA PHE A 83 -8.15 -3.03 -28.86
C PHE A 83 -6.71 -3.23 -28.42
N VAL A 84 -6.28 -4.47 -28.19
CA VAL A 84 -4.98 -4.79 -27.60
C VAL A 84 -4.22 -5.75 -28.53
N ALA A 85 -3.00 -5.37 -28.92
CA ALA A 85 -2.11 -6.20 -29.71
C ALA A 85 -0.83 -6.50 -28.93
N VAL A 86 -0.51 -7.79 -28.78
CA VAL A 86 0.64 -8.29 -28.02
C VAL A 86 1.65 -8.94 -28.97
N TYR A 87 2.91 -8.54 -28.85
CA TYR A 87 4.02 -9.08 -29.63
C TYR A 87 5.32 -9.04 -28.83
N LYS A 88 6.34 -9.80 -29.22
CA LYS A 88 7.66 -9.74 -28.55
C LYS A 88 8.30 -8.36 -28.70
N SER A 89 8.78 -7.78 -27.60
CA SER A 89 9.42 -6.46 -27.57
C SER A 89 10.68 -6.36 -28.43
N LEU A 90 11.35 -7.48 -28.73
CA LEU A 90 12.52 -7.54 -29.61
C LEU A 90 12.18 -7.33 -31.10
N LEU A 91 10.90 -7.39 -31.48
CA LEU A 91 10.44 -7.26 -32.86
C LEU A 91 9.79 -5.89 -33.06
N HIS A 92 10.38 -5.05 -33.89
CA HIS A 92 9.77 -3.78 -34.29
C HIS A 92 8.79 -4.01 -35.45
N LEU A 93 7.49 -4.07 -35.14
CA LEU A 93 6.42 -4.22 -36.13
C LEU A 93 5.93 -2.83 -36.57
N SER A 94 6.51 -2.25 -37.63
CA SER A 94 6.14 -0.90 -38.11
C SER A 94 4.68 -0.75 -38.55
N TRP A 95 4.00 -1.86 -38.82
CA TRP A 95 2.62 -1.92 -39.26
C TRP A 95 1.61 -2.10 -38.11
N ILE A 96 2.07 -2.29 -36.87
CA ILE A 96 1.20 -2.65 -35.74
C ILE A 96 0.19 -1.55 -35.41
N ASP A 97 0.62 -0.29 -35.45
CA ASP A 97 -0.26 0.84 -35.13
C ASP A 97 -1.40 0.93 -36.17
N LYS A 98 -1.06 0.76 -37.46
CA LYS A 98 -2.04 0.71 -38.55
C LYS A 98 -3.00 -0.45 -38.40
N LEU A 99 -2.52 -1.63 -37.99
CA LEU A 99 -3.38 -2.79 -37.75
C LEU A 99 -4.41 -2.46 -36.68
N VAL A 100 -3.97 -1.99 -35.51
CA VAL A 100 -4.87 -1.68 -34.39
C VAL A 100 -5.92 -0.63 -34.79
N ASP A 101 -5.52 0.41 -35.53
CA ASP A 101 -6.43 1.47 -35.99
C ASP A 101 -7.42 1.00 -37.06
N ASN A 102 -6.98 0.17 -38.01
CA ASN A 102 -7.84 -0.42 -39.03
C ASN A 102 -8.87 -1.36 -38.40
N ILE A 103 -8.42 -2.22 -37.49
CA ILE A 103 -9.29 -3.16 -36.75
C ILE A 103 -10.29 -2.41 -35.87
N LYS A 104 -9.86 -1.34 -35.16
CA LYS A 104 -10.78 -0.45 -34.44
C LYS A 104 -11.86 0.11 -35.36
N THR A 105 -11.48 0.65 -36.51
CA THR A 105 -12.41 1.24 -37.47
C THR A 105 -13.39 0.20 -38.04
N LEU A 106 -12.91 -0.98 -38.41
CA LEU A 106 -13.72 -2.08 -38.94
C LEU A 106 -14.71 -2.59 -37.90
N PHE A 107 -14.22 -2.89 -36.68
CA PHE A 107 -15.04 -3.45 -35.61
C PHE A 107 -16.14 -2.49 -35.17
N VAL A 108 -15.81 -1.21 -34.99
CA VAL A 108 -16.79 -0.17 -34.62
C VAL A 108 -17.87 -0.03 -35.71
N LYS A 109 -17.50 -0.06 -36.99
CA LYS A 109 -18.46 0.02 -38.10
C LYS A 109 -19.36 -1.21 -38.24
N LEU A 110 -18.82 -2.40 -38.01
CA LEU A 110 -19.55 -3.65 -38.19
C LEU A 110 -20.47 -3.97 -37.00
N TYR A 111 -20.01 -3.69 -35.78
CA TYR A 111 -20.65 -4.16 -34.54
C TYR A 111 -21.09 -3.02 -33.61
N GLY A 112 -20.78 -1.75 -33.91
CA GLY A 112 -21.16 -0.61 -33.06
C GLY A 112 -22.66 -0.52 -32.77
N ASP A 113 -23.50 -0.84 -33.76
CA ASP A 113 -24.96 -0.88 -33.61
C ASP A 113 -25.45 -2.01 -32.69
N GLN A 114 -24.70 -3.12 -32.57
CA GLN A 114 -25.05 -4.22 -31.67
C GLN A 114 -24.66 -3.89 -30.23
N LEU A 115 -23.52 -3.21 -30.07
CA LEU A 115 -22.95 -2.82 -28.78
C LEU A 115 -23.72 -1.67 -28.12
N THR A 116 -24.38 -0.82 -28.89
CA THR A 116 -25.21 0.29 -28.38
C THR A 116 -26.62 -0.14 -27.96
N ARG A 117 -27.06 -1.36 -28.31
CA ARG A 117 -28.39 -1.86 -27.92
C ARG A 117 -28.43 -2.19 -26.43
N PRO A 118 -29.47 -1.75 -25.70
CA PRO A 118 -29.67 -2.15 -24.31
C PRO A 118 -29.89 -3.67 -24.24
N ASN A 119 -29.26 -4.33 -23.26
CA ASN A 119 -29.34 -5.78 -22.99
C ASN A 119 -28.61 -6.73 -23.97
N THR A 120 -27.69 -6.24 -24.81
CA THR A 120 -26.80 -7.14 -25.55
C THR A 120 -25.79 -7.79 -24.62
N THR A 121 -25.90 -9.10 -24.41
CA THR A 121 -24.95 -9.89 -23.60
C THR A 121 -23.94 -10.68 -24.44
N ILE A 122 -24.25 -10.91 -25.73
CA ILE A 122 -23.42 -11.67 -26.65
C ILE A 122 -23.37 -10.90 -27.97
N VAL A 123 -22.16 -10.62 -28.46
CA VAL A 123 -21.93 -10.10 -29.80
C VAL A 123 -21.41 -11.26 -30.65
N GLU A 124 -22.17 -11.65 -31.67
CA GLU A 124 -21.76 -12.72 -32.57
C GLU A 124 -20.72 -12.22 -33.57
N CYS A 125 -19.45 -12.29 -33.19
CA CYS A 125 -18.29 -11.88 -34.00
C CYS A 125 -17.86 -12.94 -35.04
N ALA A 126 -18.71 -13.91 -35.41
CA ALA A 126 -18.29 -15.10 -36.16
C ALA A 126 -17.65 -14.83 -37.54
N ARG A 127 -17.96 -13.70 -38.17
CA ARG A 127 -17.38 -13.28 -39.46
C ARG A 127 -16.14 -12.40 -39.31
N PHE A 128 -15.77 -12.02 -38.08
CA PHE A 128 -14.69 -11.06 -37.87
C PHE A 128 -13.31 -11.64 -38.13
N ASP A 129 -13.14 -12.95 -37.98
CA ASP A 129 -11.90 -13.67 -38.28
C ASP A 129 -11.43 -13.40 -39.71
N ASP A 130 -12.33 -13.46 -40.70
CA ASP A 130 -12.00 -13.23 -42.11
C ASP A 130 -11.50 -11.81 -42.36
N TYR A 131 -12.16 -10.81 -41.76
CA TYR A 131 -11.76 -9.40 -41.86
C TYR A 131 -10.41 -9.14 -41.18
N PHE A 132 -10.18 -9.76 -40.02
CA PHE A 132 -8.93 -9.62 -39.29
C PHE A 132 -7.77 -10.25 -40.05
N ASP A 133 -7.92 -11.51 -40.49
CA ASP A 133 -6.88 -12.24 -41.21
C ASP A 133 -6.56 -11.55 -42.55
N GLN A 134 -7.56 -10.98 -43.24
CA GLN A 134 -7.33 -10.16 -44.43
C GLN A 134 -6.47 -8.93 -44.12
N GLN A 135 -6.81 -8.15 -43.09
CA GLN A 135 -6.04 -6.96 -42.71
C GLN A 135 -4.63 -7.31 -42.26
N LEU A 136 -4.46 -8.40 -41.52
CA LEU A 136 -3.15 -8.88 -41.09
C LEU A 136 -2.28 -9.26 -42.30
N ASN A 137 -2.82 -10.03 -43.26
CA ASN A 137 -2.11 -10.45 -44.47
C ASN A 137 -1.72 -9.26 -45.35
N GLU A 138 -2.61 -8.28 -45.54
CA GLU A 138 -2.33 -7.05 -46.31
C GLU A 138 -1.19 -6.25 -45.68
N LEU A 139 -1.18 -6.10 -44.35
CA LEU A 139 -0.18 -5.32 -43.63
C LEU A 139 1.15 -6.05 -43.50
N GLU A 140 1.17 -7.36 -43.26
CA GLU A 140 2.39 -8.18 -43.26
C GLU A 140 3.04 -8.22 -44.66
N GLY A 141 2.23 -8.29 -45.73
CA GLY A 141 2.68 -8.17 -47.11
C GLY A 141 3.32 -6.81 -47.41
N SER A 142 2.75 -5.73 -46.89
CA SER A 142 3.32 -4.39 -47.04
C SER A 142 4.64 -4.21 -46.28
N GLY A 143 4.76 -4.81 -45.09
CA GLY A 143 5.96 -4.74 -44.25
C GLY A 143 7.13 -5.55 -44.82
N THR A 144 6.85 -6.69 -45.44
CA THR A 144 7.87 -7.51 -46.11
C THR A 144 8.36 -6.86 -47.40
N ALA A 145 7.48 -6.23 -48.19
CA ALA A 145 7.88 -5.47 -49.38
C ALA A 145 8.73 -4.23 -49.05
N ALA A 146 8.43 -3.52 -47.94
CA ALA A 146 9.22 -2.38 -47.47
C ALA A 146 10.59 -2.81 -46.89
N SER A 147 10.65 -3.97 -46.21
CA SER A 147 11.92 -4.54 -45.71
C SER A 147 12.83 -5.04 -46.83
N ALA A 148 12.25 -5.65 -47.87
CA ALA A 148 12.99 -6.10 -49.05
C ALA A 148 13.53 -4.94 -49.88
N SER A 149 12.78 -3.84 -50.04
CA SER A 149 13.24 -2.66 -50.77
C SER A 149 14.28 -1.84 -50.01
N ALA A 150 14.18 -1.76 -48.67
CA ALA A 150 15.19 -1.11 -47.83
C ALA A 150 16.50 -1.92 -47.75
N SER A 151 16.43 -3.25 -47.76
CA SER A 151 17.62 -4.10 -47.80
C SER A 151 18.27 -4.09 -49.18
N ALA A 152 17.48 -3.99 -50.26
CA ALA A 152 17.99 -3.86 -51.62
C ALA A 152 18.60 -2.48 -51.90
N SER A 153 18.06 -1.39 -51.34
CA SER A 153 18.63 -0.04 -51.50
C SER A 153 19.94 0.13 -50.72
N LEU A 154 20.06 -0.43 -49.51
CA LEU A 154 21.32 -0.42 -48.76
C LEU A 154 22.41 -1.36 -49.34
N MET A 155 22.04 -2.37 -50.13
CA MET A 155 23.00 -3.21 -50.86
C MET A 155 23.38 -2.65 -52.24
N ASN A 156 22.54 -1.82 -52.84
CA ASN A 156 22.81 -1.17 -54.13
C ASN A 156 23.65 0.12 -54.00
N GLU A 157 23.63 0.81 -52.86
CA GLU A 157 24.50 1.98 -52.63
C GLU A 157 25.96 1.62 -52.27
N LYS A 158 26.26 0.35 -51.95
CA LYS A 158 27.63 -0.12 -51.70
C LYS A 158 28.32 -0.78 -52.89
N SER A 159 27.67 -0.81 -54.07
CA SER A 159 28.17 -1.55 -55.24
C SER A 159 28.32 -0.70 -56.52
N GLN A 160 28.26 0.63 -56.43
CA GLN A 160 28.48 1.54 -57.56
C GLN A 160 29.53 2.61 -57.23
N SER A 161 30.80 2.20 -57.16
CA SER A 161 31.95 3.14 -57.25
C SER A 161 33.25 2.44 -57.66
N THR A 162 33.25 1.71 -58.77
CA THR A 162 34.48 1.35 -59.51
C THR A 162 34.03 0.85 -60.89
N ILE A 163 34.34 1.49 -62.02
CA ILE A 163 35.60 1.34 -62.76
C ILE A 163 35.56 2.35 -63.93
N HIS A 164 36.57 3.21 -64.05
CA HIS A 164 37.18 3.49 -65.35
C HIS A 164 38.68 3.69 -65.16
N VAL A 165 39.41 2.86 -65.89
CA VAL A 165 40.87 2.67 -65.91
C VAL A 165 41.51 3.73 -66.80
N ALA A 166 42.61 4.34 -66.34
CA ALA A 166 43.86 4.47 -67.10
C ALA A 166 45.03 5.04 -66.26
N SER A 167 46.11 4.25 -66.17
CA SER A 167 47.53 4.66 -66.15
C SER A 167 48.14 5.36 -64.92
N ALA A 168 48.92 4.62 -64.10
CA ALA A 168 50.41 4.68 -64.07
C ALA A 168 51.04 3.89 -62.89
N ALA A 169 51.93 2.93 -63.22
CA ALA A 169 53.13 2.39 -62.52
C ALA A 169 53.05 1.93 -61.03
N ALA A 170 53.16 0.61 -60.72
CA ALA A 170 54.37 -0.18 -60.35
C ALA A 170 54.68 -0.09 -58.82
N ASP A 171 54.83 -1.13 -57.95
CA ASP A 171 55.34 -2.53 -57.96
C ASP A 171 54.65 -3.33 -56.78
N LEU A 172 54.06 -4.55 -56.92
CA LEU A 172 54.57 -5.96 -56.85
C LEU A 172 54.97 -6.50 -55.42
N PRO A 173 54.94 -7.84 -55.11
CA PRO A 173 53.75 -8.70 -54.83
C PRO A 173 53.93 -9.84 -53.75
N ASP A 174 52.90 -10.71 -53.62
CA ASP A 174 52.91 -12.18 -53.33
C ASP A 174 53.14 -12.69 -51.86
N SER A 175 52.55 -13.77 -51.31
CA SER A 175 51.75 -14.93 -51.77
C SER A 175 50.90 -15.57 -50.64
N THR A 176 49.92 -16.39 -51.02
CA THR A 176 48.87 -17.15 -50.28
C THR A 176 49.26 -18.64 -50.03
N PRO A 177 48.36 -19.66 -49.87
CA PRO A 177 47.37 -19.99 -48.81
C PRO A 177 47.46 -21.50 -48.31
N THR A 178 46.46 -22.02 -47.55
CA THR A 178 45.74 -23.34 -47.77
C THR A 178 45.54 -24.30 -46.54
N ILE A 179 44.26 -24.48 -46.12
CA ILE A 179 43.44 -25.68 -45.75
C ILE A 179 43.70 -26.61 -44.51
N SER A 180 42.59 -26.88 -43.77
CA SER A 180 42.06 -28.16 -43.17
C SER A 180 41.88 -28.28 -41.63
N PRO A 181 40.75 -28.86 -41.12
CA PRO A 181 40.50 -29.13 -39.69
C PRO A 181 40.33 -30.63 -39.31
N SER A 182 40.52 -31.01 -38.03
CA SER A 182 39.76 -32.06 -37.29
C SER A 182 40.28 -32.36 -35.85
N HIS A 183 39.33 -32.79 -34.98
CA HIS A 183 39.45 -33.65 -33.77
C HIS A 183 39.72 -33.10 -32.33
N SER A 184 38.71 -33.40 -31.46
CA SER A 184 38.73 -34.00 -30.10
C SER A 184 39.12 -33.24 -28.79
N ARG A 185 38.19 -33.35 -27.82
CA ARG A 185 38.20 -33.31 -26.31
C ARG A 185 39.44 -33.96 -25.62
N PRO A 186 39.68 -33.94 -24.27
CA PRO A 186 38.84 -33.53 -23.08
C PRO A 186 39.60 -32.87 -21.85
N SER A 187 38.84 -32.62 -20.75
CA SER A 187 39.18 -32.70 -19.29
C SER A 187 39.95 -31.59 -18.51
N THR A 188 39.37 -31.26 -17.33
CA THR A 188 39.82 -30.49 -16.12
C THR A 188 41.01 -31.13 -15.37
N PRO A 189 41.63 -30.61 -14.25
CA PRO A 189 41.20 -29.57 -13.26
C PRO A 189 42.29 -28.61 -12.65
N GLY A 190 41.85 -27.61 -11.85
CA GLY A 190 42.49 -27.18 -10.58
C GLY A 190 43.61 -26.12 -10.59
N GLY A 191 43.47 -25.05 -9.77
CA GLY A 191 44.60 -24.16 -9.39
C GLY A 191 44.20 -22.75 -8.92
N THR A 192 44.59 -22.40 -7.70
CA THR A 192 44.28 -21.20 -6.91
C THR A 192 45.28 -20.03 -7.08
N GLY A 193 44.83 -18.80 -6.80
CA GLY A 193 45.64 -17.58 -6.57
C GLY A 193 45.62 -16.61 -7.78
N GLY A 194 45.56 -15.29 -7.70
CA GLY A 194 45.54 -14.29 -6.64
C GLY A 194 45.78 -12.92 -7.30
N LEU A 195 45.17 -11.85 -6.76
CA LEU A 195 45.57 -10.43 -6.85
C LEU A 195 45.45 -9.65 -8.19
N GLY A 196 44.64 -8.57 -8.13
CA GLY A 196 45.07 -7.20 -8.43
C GLY A 196 44.92 -6.66 -9.86
N GLY A 197 44.13 -5.58 -10.03
CA GLY A 197 44.19 -4.73 -11.22
C GLY A 197 43.02 -3.76 -11.33
N GLY A 198 43.21 -2.51 -10.90
CA GLY A 198 42.25 -1.42 -11.06
C GLY A 198 42.29 -0.77 -12.45
N GLY A 199 41.20 -0.12 -12.84
CA GLY A 199 41.11 0.76 -14.00
C GLY A 199 40.02 1.80 -13.75
N GLY A 200 40.40 3.07 -13.76
CA GLY A 200 39.49 4.21 -13.60
C GLY A 200 39.40 5.08 -14.85
N LEU A 201 38.65 6.18 -14.69
CA LEU A 201 38.47 7.36 -15.54
C LEU A 201 37.35 7.29 -16.60
N GLN A 202 36.30 8.10 -16.44
CA GLN A 202 36.17 9.36 -17.20
C GLN A 202 35.05 10.26 -16.61
N ALA A 203 35.33 11.56 -16.50
CA ALA A 203 34.42 12.62 -16.03
C ALA A 203 33.96 13.51 -17.21
N GLY A 204 32.79 14.12 -17.08
CA GLY A 204 32.28 15.16 -17.98
C GLY A 204 31.61 16.29 -17.18
N HIS A 205 32.15 17.51 -17.31
CA HIS A 205 31.72 18.76 -16.68
C HIS A 205 30.58 19.45 -17.45
N GLY A 206 29.76 20.25 -16.74
CA GLY A 206 28.80 21.18 -17.35
C GLY A 206 28.13 22.17 -16.38
N ALA A 207 28.83 23.29 -16.13
CA ALA A 207 28.39 24.66 -15.83
C ALA A 207 27.38 25.04 -14.71
N THR A 208 27.85 26.01 -13.92
CA THR A 208 27.33 26.83 -12.81
C THR A 208 26.36 27.96 -13.20
N THR A 209 25.45 28.39 -12.28
CA THR A 209 25.21 29.83 -11.96
C THR A 209 24.54 30.06 -10.58
N SER A 210 25.23 30.88 -9.77
CA SER A 210 24.81 31.92 -8.80
C SER A 210 23.99 31.64 -7.53
N ALA A 211 24.58 32.10 -6.42
CA ALA A 211 24.19 32.06 -5.01
C ALA A 211 23.26 33.19 -4.53
N GLN A 212 22.64 32.98 -3.36
CA GLN A 212 22.26 33.98 -2.35
C GLN A 212 22.22 33.28 -0.96
N PRO A 213 22.94 33.75 0.09
CA PRO A 213 22.90 33.18 1.43
C PRO A 213 22.19 34.11 2.46
N SER A 214 21.59 33.54 3.50
CA SER A 214 21.11 34.25 4.68
C SER A 214 21.49 33.53 6.00
N PRO A 215 21.72 34.26 7.12
CA PRO A 215 22.58 33.81 8.22
C PRO A 215 21.87 33.40 9.53
N LEU A 216 22.56 32.57 10.32
CA LEU A 216 22.70 32.53 11.81
C LEU A 216 21.46 32.90 12.65
N SER A 217 20.90 32.07 13.55
CA SER A 217 21.52 31.59 14.81
C SER A 217 20.42 31.00 15.71
N ASN A 218 20.73 29.91 16.44
CA ASN A 218 20.33 29.61 17.83
C ASN A 218 20.32 28.09 18.10
N LEU A 219 21.41 27.63 18.73
CA LEU A 219 21.59 26.28 19.29
C LEU A 219 20.73 26.08 20.55
N SER A 220 20.18 24.87 20.73
CA SER A 220 19.63 24.42 22.02
C SER A 220 20.39 23.19 22.59
N ARG A 221 21.04 23.47 23.72
CA ARG A 221 21.45 22.67 24.91
C ARG A 221 21.92 21.21 24.86
N ARG A 222 21.66 20.34 23.88
CA ARG A 222 22.04 18.92 23.99
C ARG A 222 23.46 18.57 23.51
N ALA A 223 24.12 19.47 22.79
CA ALA A 223 25.44 19.23 22.17
C ALA A 223 26.67 19.60 23.03
N ARG A 224 26.50 19.97 24.32
CA ARG A 224 27.61 20.47 25.16
C ARG A 224 28.16 19.51 26.24
N LYS A 225 27.73 18.25 26.32
CA LYS A 225 28.17 17.33 27.40
C LYS A 225 28.98 16.10 26.96
N ALA A 226 29.31 15.96 25.68
CA ALA A 226 29.99 14.76 25.16
C ALA A 226 31.50 14.93 24.88
N GLN A 227 32.14 16.03 25.31
CA GLN A 227 33.53 16.34 24.92
C GLN A 227 34.55 16.39 26.08
N ASN A 228 34.17 16.06 27.32
CA ASN A 228 35.05 16.18 28.51
C ASN A 228 35.29 14.88 29.31
N ALA A 229 35.17 13.69 28.70
CA ALA A 229 35.34 12.42 29.43
C ALA A 229 36.57 11.57 29.00
N ALA A 230 37.52 12.14 28.25
CA ALA A 230 38.66 11.39 27.70
C ALA A 230 40.05 11.90 28.17
N ALA A 231 40.15 12.47 29.37
CA ALA A 231 41.43 12.94 29.91
C ALA A 231 41.48 12.81 31.44
N ALA A 232 41.61 11.59 31.97
CA ALA A 232 42.04 11.31 33.35
C ALA A 232 42.26 9.80 33.57
N ALA A 233 43.45 9.28 33.21
CA ALA A 233 44.05 8.07 33.79
C ALA A 233 45.39 7.80 33.08
N GLY A 234 46.43 8.51 33.51
CA GLY A 234 47.81 8.24 33.13
C GLY A 234 48.62 7.87 34.36
N GLY A 235 49.37 6.77 34.27
CA GLY A 235 50.53 6.48 35.12
C GLY A 235 50.38 5.30 36.08
N ALA A 236 51.00 4.16 35.74
CA ALA A 236 52.15 3.62 36.48
C ALA A 236 52.51 2.17 36.04
N SER A 237 53.83 1.94 35.85
CA SER A 237 54.61 0.68 35.81
C SER A 237 54.22 -0.41 34.79
N GLY A 238 55.05 -0.86 33.84
CA GLY A 238 56.45 -1.35 33.94
C GLY A 238 56.45 -2.78 34.48
N GLY A 239 56.98 -3.85 33.88
CA GLY A 239 57.75 -4.17 32.68
C GLY A 239 58.08 -5.68 32.76
N GLY A 240 58.43 -6.36 31.66
CA GLY A 240 58.95 -7.73 31.70
C GLY A 240 58.45 -8.64 30.57
N SER A 241 59.39 -9.27 29.88
CA SER A 241 59.28 -9.89 28.55
C SER A 241 59.48 -11.42 28.61
N ALA A 242 59.09 -12.08 27.51
CA ALA A 242 59.58 -13.37 26.97
C ALA A 242 59.08 -14.66 27.64
N VAL A 243 58.92 -15.84 27.00
CA VAL A 243 58.82 -16.42 25.63
C VAL A 243 58.65 -17.95 25.86
N GLN A 244 58.11 -18.70 24.88
CA GLN A 244 58.25 -20.18 24.63
C GLN A 244 57.28 -21.23 25.26
N SER A 245 56.35 -21.72 24.41
CA SER A 245 56.17 -23.10 23.87
C SER A 245 56.75 -24.34 24.59
N SER A 246 55.90 -25.34 24.89
CA SER A 246 55.87 -26.75 24.36
C SER A 246 55.29 -27.78 25.35
N ASP A 247 54.45 -28.72 24.84
CA ASP A 247 54.29 -30.16 25.19
C ASP A 247 54.09 -30.62 26.65
N GLU A 248 53.48 -31.75 27.02
CA GLU A 248 52.56 -32.76 26.49
C GLU A 248 52.16 -33.62 27.73
N ALA A 249 51.05 -34.35 27.65
CA ALA A 249 50.76 -35.63 28.32
C ALA A 249 50.39 -35.75 29.84
N ALA A 250 49.16 -36.25 30.01
CA ALA A 250 48.71 -37.37 30.88
C ALA A 250 48.63 -37.22 32.41
N THR A 251 47.40 -37.33 32.97
CA THR A 251 46.96 -38.51 33.74
C THR A 251 45.49 -38.42 34.20
N VAL A 252 44.83 -39.58 34.15
CA VAL A 252 43.41 -39.89 34.37
C VAL A 252 43.04 -39.92 35.86
N ARG A 253 41.91 -39.30 36.26
CA ARG A 253 41.06 -39.79 37.38
C ARG A 253 39.58 -39.52 37.13
N LYS A 254 38.79 -40.60 37.11
CA LYS A 254 37.33 -40.64 37.23
C LYS A 254 36.91 -40.10 38.60
N HIS A 255 35.95 -39.18 38.64
CA HIS A 255 35.01 -39.09 39.77
C HIS A 255 33.60 -38.74 39.27
N GLN A 256 32.70 -39.61 39.69
CA GLN A 256 31.25 -39.51 39.63
C GLN A 256 30.76 -38.48 40.65
N LYS A 257 29.52 -38.00 40.43
CA LYS A 257 28.56 -37.38 41.37
C LYS A 257 28.39 -35.85 41.37
N ASP A 258 27.11 -35.52 41.38
CA ASP A 258 26.43 -34.32 41.90
C ASP A 258 26.07 -33.19 40.93
N ASN A 259 24.81 -33.33 40.46
CA ASN A 259 23.94 -32.36 39.83
C ASN A 259 23.83 -31.08 40.69
N LYS A 260 24.39 -29.96 40.22
CA LYS A 260 24.14 -28.63 40.79
C LYS A 260 23.81 -27.66 39.66
N THR A 261 22.51 -27.49 39.43
CA THR A 261 21.92 -26.47 38.57
C THR A 261 22.26 -25.08 39.11
N THR A 262 23.11 -24.34 38.40
CA THR A 262 23.35 -22.92 38.64
C THR A 262 22.15 -22.11 38.14
N SER A 263 21.26 -21.69 39.04
CA SER A 263 20.21 -20.73 38.72
C SER A 263 20.84 -19.37 38.41
N LYS A 264 20.39 -18.72 37.33
CA LYS A 264 20.76 -17.33 37.02
C LYS A 264 20.08 -16.42 38.05
N THR A 265 20.88 -15.68 38.82
CA THR A 265 20.43 -14.64 39.76
C THR A 265 19.57 -13.59 39.05
N ALA A 266 18.36 -13.36 39.57
CA ALA A 266 17.43 -12.32 39.13
C ALA A 266 18.03 -10.92 39.37
N LYS A 267 17.68 -9.95 38.51
CA LYS A 267 18.14 -8.55 38.65
C LYS A 267 17.42 -7.88 39.82
N LYS A 268 18.19 -7.33 40.77
CA LYS A 268 17.72 -6.57 41.93
C LYS A 268 17.13 -5.20 41.53
N GLY A 269 16.10 -4.73 42.23
CA GLY A 269 15.54 -3.40 42.07
C GLY A 269 16.47 -2.32 42.63
N ARG A 270 16.41 -1.11 42.05
CA ARG A 270 17.15 0.08 42.52
C ARG A 270 16.17 1.21 42.81
N LYS A 271 16.24 1.77 44.00
CA LYS A 271 15.51 2.97 44.42
C LYS A 271 16.48 4.14 44.46
N TRP A 272 16.11 5.26 43.85
CA TRP A 272 16.92 6.47 43.91
C TRP A 272 16.61 7.20 45.22
N GLY A 273 17.63 7.35 46.06
CA GLY A 273 17.59 8.16 47.27
C GLY A 273 17.48 9.66 46.95
N ALA A 274 17.07 10.44 47.94
CA ALA A 274 16.98 11.90 47.84
C ALA A 274 18.36 12.58 47.61
N ASP A 275 19.44 11.85 47.85
CA ASP A 275 20.83 12.22 47.59
C ASP A 275 21.28 11.95 46.14
N GLY A 276 20.41 11.36 45.31
CA GLY A 276 20.72 10.99 43.94
C GLY A 276 21.60 9.74 43.82
N GLN A 277 21.79 8.97 44.89
CA GLN A 277 22.41 7.64 44.80
C GLN A 277 21.34 6.55 44.65
N ALA A 278 21.67 5.49 43.91
CA ALA A 278 20.79 4.33 43.78
C ALA A 278 21.07 3.37 44.95
N GLU A 279 20.13 3.24 45.86
CA GLU A 279 20.10 2.19 46.88
C GLU A 279 19.47 0.93 46.26
N ASP A 280 20.07 -0.23 46.53
CA ASP A 280 19.52 -1.51 46.08
C ASP A 280 18.37 -1.89 47.03
N ASP A 281 17.16 -2.06 46.49
CA ASP A 281 15.96 -2.46 47.24
C ASP A 281 15.76 -3.96 47.02
N ASP A 282 16.17 -4.77 48.00
CA ASP A 282 16.23 -6.23 47.91
C ASP A 282 14.84 -6.89 47.79
N ASP A 283 13.75 -6.15 48.05
CA ASP A 283 12.38 -6.69 48.07
C ASP A 283 11.60 -6.48 46.76
N ILE A 284 12.14 -5.74 45.76
CA ILE A 284 11.43 -5.44 44.51
C ILE A 284 12.01 -6.25 43.34
N GLN A 285 11.38 -7.39 43.04
CA GLN A 285 11.67 -8.19 41.86
C GLN A 285 11.01 -7.56 40.61
N LEU A 286 11.82 -6.94 39.74
CA LEU A 286 11.38 -6.23 38.52
C LEU A 286 11.29 -7.11 37.26
N ASP A 287 11.61 -8.41 37.37
CA ASP A 287 11.53 -9.34 36.25
C ASP A 287 10.15 -10.00 36.20
N TYR A 288 9.21 -9.33 35.52
CA TYR A 288 7.86 -9.84 35.26
C TYR A 288 7.80 -10.80 34.06
N SER A 289 8.94 -11.14 33.44
CA SER A 289 8.96 -12.07 32.30
C SER A 289 8.83 -13.55 32.72
N ILE A 290 8.89 -13.81 34.03
CA ILE A 290 8.68 -15.12 34.66
C ILE A 290 7.60 -14.95 35.72
N VAL A 291 6.34 -14.80 35.30
CA VAL A 291 5.19 -15.00 36.19
C VAL A 291 4.45 -16.20 35.63
N ASP A 292 4.55 -17.33 36.33
CA ASP A 292 3.69 -18.48 36.09
C ASP A 292 2.24 -18.02 36.20
N LEU A 293 1.56 -17.87 35.06
CA LEU A 293 0.12 -17.68 35.07
C LEU A 293 -0.50 -18.94 35.71
N PRO A 294 -1.22 -18.84 36.84
CA PRO A 294 -1.73 -20.01 37.52
C PRO A 294 -2.77 -20.69 36.63
N LYS A 295 -2.43 -21.89 36.15
CA LYS A 295 -3.40 -22.85 35.63
C LYS A 295 -4.32 -23.23 36.78
N GLY A 296 -5.59 -22.86 36.68
CA GLY A 296 -6.76 -23.45 37.33
C GLY A 296 -6.60 -24.02 38.74
N GLY A 297 -7.20 -23.34 39.71
CA GLY A 297 -7.80 -23.98 40.89
C GLY A 297 -6.82 -24.59 41.89
N ARG A 298 -6.27 -23.77 42.79
CA ARG A 298 -6.00 -24.19 44.17
C ARG A 298 -5.96 -22.99 45.10
N ASN A 299 -6.70 -23.14 46.20
CA ASN A 299 -6.83 -22.19 47.29
C ASN A 299 -5.49 -22.01 47.98
N ASP A 300 -4.89 -20.83 47.88
CA ASP A 300 -3.85 -20.40 48.81
C ASP A 300 -4.38 -19.22 49.62
N ALA A 301 -4.58 -19.50 50.90
CA ALA A 301 -5.01 -18.58 51.94
C ALA A 301 -3.81 -17.76 52.39
N ASP A 302 -3.58 -16.60 51.77
CA ASP A 302 -2.79 -15.53 52.35
C ASP A 302 -3.28 -14.13 51.92
N GLY A 303 -4.27 -13.63 52.65
CA GLY A 303 -4.12 -12.41 53.44
C GLY A 303 -4.04 -11.03 52.79
N THR A 304 -3.89 -10.84 51.47
CA THR A 304 -3.85 -9.47 50.90
C THR A 304 -4.31 -9.37 49.43
N THR A 305 -5.58 -9.69 49.16
CA THR A 305 -6.21 -9.37 47.88
C THR A 305 -6.56 -7.89 47.81
N THR A 306 -5.72 -7.09 47.16
CA THR A 306 -6.14 -5.79 46.63
C THR A 306 -7.23 -6.07 45.59
N GLU A 307 -8.50 -5.92 45.97
CA GLU A 307 -9.63 -6.06 45.05
C GLU A 307 -9.44 -5.06 43.92
N ARG A 308 -9.17 -5.57 42.72
CA ARG A 308 -9.09 -4.72 41.53
C ARG A 308 -10.52 -4.32 41.15
N PRO A 309 -10.75 -3.06 40.75
CA PRO A 309 -12.05 -2.66 40.25
C PRO A 309 -12.42 -3.58 39.08
N ALA A 310 -13.60 -4.19 39.16
CA ALA A 310 -14.14 -5.03 38.09
C ALA A 310 -14.18 -4.21 36.80
N LEU A 311 -13.78 -4.81 35.67
CA LEU A 311 -13.89 -4.11 34.40
C LEU A 311 -15.37 -3.80 34.09
N GLU A 312 -15.64 -2.54 33.75
CA GLU A 312 -16.96 -2.10 33.32
C GLU A 312 -17.37 -2.84 32.05
N GLN A 313 -18.63 -3.30 32.00
CA GLN A 313 -19.16 -3.96 30.82
C GLN A 313 -19.26 -2.96 29.66
N VAL A 314 -18.74 -3.35 28.50
CA VAL A 314 -18.83 -2.53 27.29
C VAL A 314 -20.10 -2.90 26.55
N ASP A 315 -21.05 -1.96 26.44
CA ASP A 315 -22.25 -2.18 25.63
C ASP A 315 -21.88 -2.30 24.15
N ALA A 316 -22.12 -3.48 23.58
CA ALA A 316 -21.90 -3.82 22.17
C ALA A 316 -22.63 -2.85 21.22
N SER A 317 -23.78 -2.31 21.63
CA SER A 317 -24.59 -1.37 20.85
C SER A 317 -23.87 -0.06 20.56
N THR A 318 -22.86 0.30 21.36
CA THR A 318 -22.11 1.56 21.25
C THR A 318 -21.26 1.58 19.99
N TRP A 319 -20.68 0.44 19.60
CA TRP A 319 -19.61 0.39 18.60
C TRP A 319 -19.86 -0.58 17.45
N GLY A 320 -20.88 -1.43 17.54
CA GLY A 320 -21.29 -2.30 16.45
C GLY A 320 -22.73 -2.76 16.58
N LYS A 321 -23.14 -3.66 15.69
CA LYS A 321 -24.45 -4.30 15.69
C LYS A 321 -24.29 -5.77 15.30
N THR A 322 -25.02 -6.65 15.96
CA THR A 322 -25.11 -8.06 15.55
C THR A 322 -26.11 -8.19 14.42
N ALA A 323 -25.64 -8.57 13.24
CA ALA A 323 -26.51 -8.80 12.08
C ALA A 323 -27.43 -10.01 12.31
N LYS A 324 -28.49 -10.15 11.50
CA LYS A 324 -29.44 -11.28 11.59
C LYS A 324 -28.79 -12.67 11.51
N GLY A 325 -27.57 -12.75 10.96
CA GLY A 325 -26.76 -13.98 10.88
C GLY A 325 -25.87 -14.26 12.09
N GLY A 326 -26.00 -13.50 13.19
CA GLY A 326 -25.22 -13.70 14.42
C GLY A 326 -23.79 -13.14 14.39
N LYS A 327 -23.33 -12.59 13.26
CA LYS A 327 -22.04 -11.90 13.14
C LYS A 327 -22.12 -10.48 13.70
N PHE A 328 -21.18 -10.11 14.53
CA PHE A 328 -21.02 -8.75 15.04
C PHE A 328 -20.26 -7.91 14.00
N VAL A 329 -20.88 -6.82 13.55
CA VAL A 329 -20.32 -5.90 12.55
C VAL A 329 -20.08 -4.56 13.22
N LEU A 330 -18.90 -3.98 12.99
CA LEU A 330 -18.57 -2.64 13.48
C LEU A 330 -19.50 -1.59 12.87
N LYS A 331 -19.76 -0.51 13.60
CA LYS A 331 -20.37 0.68 13.02
C LYS A 331 -19.42 1.32 12.03
N ASP A 332 -19.98 1.82 10.95
CA ASP A 332 -19.28 2.74 10.06
C ASP A 332 -19.14 4.09 10.78
N LEU A 333 -18.05 4.79 10.51
CA LEU A 333 -17.77 6.07 11.17
C LEU A 333 -18.87 7.12 10.92
N ASP A 334 -19.55 7.06 9.77
CA ASP A 334 -20.67 7.96 9.45
C ASP A 334 -21.88 7.78 10.37
N ASP A 335 -22.23 6.53 10.70
CA ASP A 335 -23.40 6.24 11.53
C ASP A 335 -23.24 6.86 12.93
N GLU A 336 -22.03 6.81 13.48
CA GLU A 336 -21.72 7.43 14.76
C GLU A 336 -21.75 8.95 14.69
N VAL A 337 -21.12 9.55 13.66
CA VAL A 337 -21.13 11.00 13.49
C VAL A 337 -22.55 11.52 13.33
N ARG A 338 -23.39 10.86 12.52
CA ARG A 338 -24.82 11.21 12.37
C ARG A 338 -25.59 11.05 13.67
N SER A 339 -25.31 10.01 14.46
CA SER A 339 -25.91 9.83 15.78
C SER A 339 -25.56 10.98 16.74
N ILE A 340 -24.30 11.41 16.76
CA ILE A 340 -23.82 12.50 17.62
C ILE A 340 -24.41 13.84 17.19
N LEU A 341 -24.45 14.12 15.88
CA LEU A 341 -25.06 15.34 15.34
C LEU A 341 -26.56 15.38 15.66
N ALA A 342 -27.27 14.26 15.49
CA ALA A 342 -28.68 14.17 15.82
C ALA A 342 -28.96 14.39 17.32
N SER A 343 -28.10 13.89 18.22
CA SER A 343 -28.25 14.17 19.66
C SER A 343 -27.96 15.63 20.00
N ALA A 344 -26.94 16.24 19.37
CA ALA A 344 -26.62 17.65 19.57
C ALA A 344 -27.73 18.57 19.05
N ASP A 345 -28.32 18.26 17.90
CA ASP A 345 -29.47 18.99 17.34
C ASP A 345 -30.72 18.80 18.23
N ALA A 346 -30.93 17.61 18.80
CA ALA A 346 -32.01 17.36 19.76
C ALA A 346 -31.83 18.20 21.03
N ASP A 347 -30.63 18.21 21.62
CA ASP A 347 -30.31 19.03 22.79
C ASP A 347 -30.46 20.53 22.49
N ALA A 348 -29.98 20.98 21.33
CA ALA A 348 -30.16 22.35 20.86
C ALA A 348 -31.64 22.70 20.65
N SER A 349 -32.44 21.78 20.09
CA SER A 349 -33.88 21.97 19.90
C SER A 349 -34.66 22.02 21.23
N SER A 350 -34.23 21.25 22.24
CA SER A 350 -34.80 21.30 23.59
C SER A 350 -34.52 22.63 24.29
N SER A 351 -33.31 23.17 24.11
CA SER A 351 -32.93 24.50 24.61
C SER A 351 -33.63 25.64 23.86
N LYS A 352 -33.84 25.48 22.53
CA LYS A 352 -34.58 26.44 21.72
C LYS A 352 -36.07 26.44 22.04
N ALA A 353 -36.68 25.28 22.29
CA ALA A 353 -38.08 25.16 22.70
C ALA A 353 -38.36 25.84 24.05
N ALA A 354 -37.40 25.79 24.99
CA ALA A 354 -37.48 26.53 26.24
C ALA A 354 -37.38 28.06 26.05
N SER A 355 -36.62 28.52 25.04
CA SER A 355 -36.48 29.95 24.72
C SER A 355 -37.60 30.52 23.84
N SER A 356 -38.23 29.69 22.99
CA SER A 356 -39.28 30.13 22.05
C SER A 356 -40.66 30.25 22.70
N ALA A 357 -40.87 29.60 23.86
CA ALA A 357 -42.10 29.76 24.65
C ALA A 357 -42.25 31.17 25.25
N ALA A 358 -41.15 31.92 25.40
CA ALA A 358 -41.16 33.29 25.95
C ALA A 358 -41.32 34.40 24.88
N ALA A 359 -41.18 34.08 23.58
CA ALA A 359 -41.11 35.07 22.50
C ALA A 359 -42.34 35.13 21.58
N ALA A 360 -43.33 34.25 21.77
CA ALA A 360 -44.48 34.09 20.87
C ALA A 360 -45.61 35.15 21.03
N ALA A 361 -45.33 36.29 21.67
CA ALA A 361 -46.30 37.33 21.97
C ALA A 361 -45.97 38.67 21.29
N SER A 362 -45.88 38.71 19.96
CA SER A 362 -46.14 39.95 19.19
C SER A 362 -46.06 39.75 17.67
N SER A 363 -47.17 40.07 16.99
CA SER A 363 -47.30 40.51 15.58
C SER A 363 -46.76 39.61 14.46
N GLY A 364 -47.48 39.33 13.37
CA GLY A 364 -48.64 40.02 12.82
C GLY A 364 -48.60 39.94 11.28
N LEU A 365 -49.30 38.93 10.76
CA LEU A 365 -50.12 38.84 9.54
C LEU A 365 -49.90 39.73 8.28
N VAL A 366 -50.17 39.07 7.14
CA VAL A 366 -50.70 39.46 5.81
C VAL A 366 -49.79 40.02 4.71
N GLY A 367 -49.97 39.51 3.49
CA GLY A 367 -49.87 40.35 2.29
C GLY A 367 -49.60 39.64 0.96
N SER A 368 -50.61 38.98 0.39
CA SER A 368 -50.67 38.38 -0.95
C SER A 368 -50.39 39.35 -2.12
N SER A 369 -49.68 38.90 -3.17
CA SER A 369 -50.03 39.16 -4.58
C SER A 369 -49.19 38.31 -5.57
N LEU A 370 -49.90 37.48 -6.34
CA LEU A 370 -49.43 36.80 -7.55
C LEU A 370 -49.78 37.70 -8.75
N SER A 371 -48.79 38.15 -9.52
CA SER A 371 -48.88 38.45 -10.97
C SER A 371 -47.55 39.02 -11.46
N THR A 372 -47.19 38.72 -12.73
CA THR A 372 -46.05 39.26 -13.50
C THR A 372 -44.74 38.45 -13.51
N ILE A 373 -44.75 37.24 -14.08
CA ILE A 373 -43.53 36.64 -14.64
C ILE A 373 -43.84 36.07 -16.03
N GLY A 374 -44.07 36.96 -16.99
CA GLY A 374 -44.09 36.67 -18.42
C GLY A 374 -43.25 37.73 -19.11
N GLY A 375 -41.98 37.45 -19.43
CA GLY A 375 -41.15 38.41 -20.17
C GLY A 375 -39.64 38.28 -20.10
N LEU A 376 -39.05 37.43 -19.25
CA LEU A 376 -37.58 37.38 -19.06
C LEU A 376 -36.97 35.97 -19.17
N PHE A 377 -37.56 35.08 -19.98
CA PHE A 377 -37.00 33.75 -20.29
C PHE A 377 -36.74 33.62 -21.80
N ARG A 378 -35.89 34.50 -22.34
CA ARG A 378 -35.30 34.36 -23.67
C ARG A 378 -33.89 34.95 -23.58
N ASN A 379 -32.89 34.09 -23.72
CA ASN A 379 -31.45 34.37 -23.67
C ASN A 379 -30.81 34.32 -22.27
N VAL A 380 -30.72 33.11 -21.68
CA VAL A 380 -29.65 32.55 -20.80
C VAL A 380 -30.22 31.24 -20.22
N VAL A 381 -30.42 30.24 -21.08
CA VAL A 381 -30.81 28.87 -20.68
C VAL A 381 -29.96 27.93 -21.53
N GLY A 382 -28.68 27.86 -21.18
CA GLY A 382 -27.71 27.02 -21.84
C GLY A 382 -26.50 26.91 -20.95
N GLY A 383 -26.26 25.70 -20.42
CA GLY A 383 -25.09 25.41 -19.60
C GLY A 383 -23.81 25.91 -20.25
N LYS A 384 -22.93 26.53 -19.45
CA LYS A 384 -21.63 26.98 -19.95
C LYS A 384 -20.79 25.73 -20.21
N THR A 385 -20.15 25.66 -21.38
CA THR A 385 -19.14 24.63 -21.63
C THR A 385 -17.89 25.03 -20.87
N LEU A 386 -17.41 24.15 -19.99
CA LEU A 386 -16.30 24.45 -19.11
C LEU A 386 -14.99 24.46 -19.90
N THR A 387 -14.35 25.63 -19.94
CA THR A 387 -13.01 25.80 -20.52
C THR A 387 -11.95 25.72 -19.44
N LYS A 388 -10.70 25.51 -19.84
CA LYS A 388 -9.54 25.50 -18.94
C LYS A 388 -9.42 26.80 -18.11
N ALA A 389 -9.68 27.94 -18.74
CA ALA A 389 -9.63 29.24 -18.08
C ALA A 389 -10.71 29.40 -16.99
N ASP A 390 -11.88 28.78 -17.18
CA ASP A 390 -12.95 28.81 -16.18
C ASP A 390 -12.61 27.96 -14.95
N LEU A 391 -11.88 26.86 -15.15
CA LEU A 391 -11.54 25.91 -14.09
C LEU A 391 -10.31 26.34 -13.28
N ASP A 392 -9.31 26.99 -13.89
CA ASP A 392 -8.03 27.31 -13.25
C ASP A 392 -8.18 28.02 -11.89
N LYS A 393 -9.07 29.02 -11.81
CA LYS A 393 -9.31 29.74 -10.54
C LYS A 393 -9.97 28.85 -9.48
N THR A 394 -10.97 28.07 -9.86
CA THR A 394 -11.68 27.18 -8.93
C THR A 394 -10.78 26.02 -8.48
N MET A 395 -9.93 25.51 -9.37
CA MET A 395 -8.99 24.43 -9.05
C MET A 395 -7.90 24.85 -8.09
N LYS A 396 -7.32 26.04 -8.26
CA LYS A 396 -6.36 26.59 -7.30
C LYS A 396 -6.98 26.74 -5.90
N GLY A 397 -8.21 27.25 -5.83
CA GLY A 397 -8.94 27.34 -4.56
C GLY A 397 -9.22 25.96 -3.93
N MET A 398 -9.50 24.93 -4.73
CA MET A 398 -9.65 23.56 -4.23
C MET A 398 -8.33 22.92 -3.82
N GLU A 399 -7.25 23.15 -4.54
CA GLU A 399 -5.92 22.66 -4.14
C GLU A 399 -5.54 23.24 -2.78
N GLU A 400 -5.70 24.56 -2.58
CA GLU A 400 -5.46 25.23 -1.30
C GLU A 400 -6.34 24.69 -0.17
N HIS A 401 -7.62 24.42 -0.46
CA HIS A 401 -8.55 23.82 0.49
C HIS A 401 -8.11 22.41 0.93
N LEU A 402 -7.72 21.56 -0.03
CA LEU A 402 -7.24 20.21 0.26
C LEU A 402 -5.94 20.23 1.06
N LEU A 403 -5.01 21.13 0.72
CA LEU A 403 -3.77 21.33 1.48
C LEU A 403 -4.06 21.74 2.93
N ARG A 404 -5.02 22.65 3.15
CA ARG A 404 -5.44 23.07 4.49
C ARG A 404 -6.04 21.92 5.30
N LYS A 405 -6.73 20.99 4.63
CA LYS A 405 -7.24 19.74 5.23
C LYS A 405 -6.17 18.68 5.45
N ASN A 406 -4.88 19.00 5.33
CA ASN A 406 -3.73 18.12 5.51
C ASN A 406 -3.58 17.03 4.43
N VAL A 407 -4.07 17.29 3.20
CA VAL A 407 -3.76 16.43 2.04
C VAL A 407 -2.35 16.75 1.54
N ALA A 408 -1.54 15.73 1.27
CA ALA A 408 -0.22 15.90 0.69
C ALA A 408 -0.32 16.60 -0.67
N ARG A 409 0.59 17.56 -0.92
CA ARG A 409 0.59 18.34 -2.17
C ARG A 409 0.54 17.49 -3.43
N GLU A 410 1.32 16.40 -3.47
CA GLU A 410 1.32 15.47 -4.60
C GLU A 410 -0.10 14.92 -4.89
N ALA A 411 -0.83 14.50 -3.84
CA ALA A 411 -2.18 13.98 -3.97
C ALA A 411 -3.19 15.07 -4.32
N ALA A 412 -3.09 16.26 -3.71
CA ALA A 412 -3.98 17.38 -3.99
C ALA A 412 -3.87 17.83 -5.46
N VAL A 413 -2.65 18.01 -5.97
CA VAL A 413 -2.40 18.42 -7.36
C VAL A 413 -2.96 17.37 -8.33
N ARG A 414 -2.63 16.08 -8.15
CA ARG A 414 -3.11 15.02 -9.05
C ARG A 414 -4.62 14.90 -9.06
N LEU A 415 -5.25 15.02 -7.89
CA LEU A 415 -6.70 14.98 -7.76
C LEU A 415 -7.35 16.17 -8.50
N CYS A 416 -6.81 17.38 -8.33
CA CYS A 416 -7.28 18.55 -9.07
C CYS A 416 -7.08 18.40 -10.58
N GLU A 417 -5.93 17.90 -11.04
CA GLU A 417 -5.66 17.66 -12.47
C GLU A 417 -6.61 16.62 -13.06
N SER A 418 -6.88 15.52 -12.35
CA SER A 418 -7.84 14.50 -12.77
C SER A 418 -9.25 15.05 -12.90
N VAL A 419 -9.69 15.86 -11.94
CA VAL A 419 -11.00 16.52 -11.97
C VAL A 419 -11.06 17.57 -13.09
N GLU A 420 -9.98 18.29 -13.36
CA GLU A 420 -9.90 19.26 -14.46
C GLU A 420 -10.11 18.55 -15.79
N ALA A 421 -9.33 17.49 -16.04
CA ALA A 421 -9.42 16.68 -17.25
C ALA A 421 -10.81 16.07 -17.44
N ALA A 422 -11.47 15.63 -16.38
CA ALA A 422 -12.82 15.08 -16.43
C ALA A 422 -13.90 16.14 -16.75
N LEU A 423 -13.66 17.41 -16.40
CA LEU A 423 -14.64 18.49 -16.59
C LEU A 423 -14.46 19.28 -17.89
N LEU A 424 -13.28 19.27 -18.50
CA LEU A 424 -13.03 19.97 -19.76
C LEU A 424 -14.01 19.52 -20.85
N GLY A 425 -14.70 20.49 -21.47
CA GLY A 425 -15.70 20.23 -22.51
C GLY A 425 -17.06 19.73 -22.00
N THR A 426 -17.21 19.51 -20.70
CA THR A 426 -18.54 19.21 -20.11
C THR A 426 -19.37 20.49 -19.98
N LYS A 427 -20.69 20.37 -20.17
CA LYS A 427 -21.65 21.47 -19.99
C LYS A 427 -22.19 21.43 -18.56
N THR A 428 -22.24 22.57 -17.89
CA THR A 428 -22.90 22.68 -16.58
C THR A 428 -24.42 22.55 -16.74
N GLY A 429 -25.14 22.13 -15.69
CA GLY A 429 -26.60 22.30 -15.67
C GLY A 429 -27.01 23.77 -15.81
N SER A 430 -28.24 24.03 -16.28
CA SER A 430 -28.75 25.40 -16.51
C SER A 430 -28.72 26.30 -15.27
N PHE A 431 -28.75 25.71 -14.07
CA PHE A 431 -28.69 26.40 -12.77
C PHE A 431 -27.53 25.92 -11.89
N GLU A 432 -26.57 25.18 -12.45
CA GLU A 432 -25.43 24.63 -11.71
C GLU A 432 -24.24 25.59 -11.83
N SER A 433 -23.69 26.03 -10.69
CA SER A 433 -22.47 26.82 -10.69
C SER A 433 -21.24 25.96 -11.03
N THR A 434 -20.19 26.57 -11.60
CA THR A 434 -18.91 25.90 -11.84
C THR A 434 -18.36 25.28 -10.54
N ASN A 435 -18.48 25.96 -9.41
CA ASN A 435 -18.03 25.44 -8.11
C ASN A 435 -18.81 24.21 -7.66
N ALA A 436 -20.14 24.20 -7.85
CA ALA A 436 -20.97 23.04 -7.53
C ALA A 436 -20.58 21.84 -8.41
N ARG A 437 -20.34 22.07 -9.71
CA ARG A 437 -19.90 21.03 -10.64
C ARG A 437 -18.53 20.45 -10.27
N VAL A 438 -17.58 21.33 -9.94
CA VAL A 438 -16.24 20.94 -9.47
C VAL A 438 -16.32 20.15 -8.17
N LYS A 439 -17.13 20.61 -7.20
CA LYS A 439 -17.33 19.91 -5.93
C LYS A 439 -17.86 18.49 -6.16
N THR A 440 -18.90 18.33 -6.97
CA THR A 440 -19.48 17.01 -7.31
C THR A 440 -18.47 16.09 -8.01
N ALA A 441 -17.67 16.64 -8.94
CA ALA A 441 -16.66 15.86 -9.63
C ALA A 441 -15.49 15.47 -8.71
N LEU A 442 -15.11 16.35 -7.78
CA LEU A 442 -14.10 16.09 -6.75
C LEU A 442 -14.59 15.04 -5.75
N GLU A 443 -15.85 15.11 -5.34
CA GLU A 443 -16.50 14.09 -4.51
C GLU A 443 -16.47 12.71 -5.19
N ALA A 444 -16.82 12.65 -6.47
CA ALA A 444 -16.75 11.41 -7.25
C ALA A 444 -15.31 10.88 -7.37
N ALA A 445 -14.32 11.75 -7.60
CA ALA A 445 -12.92 11.37 -7.71
C ALA A 445 -12.35 10.85 -6.36
N LEU A 446 -12.64 11.55 -5.26
CA LEU A 446 -12.27 11.12 -3.91
C LEU A 446 -12.93 9.79 -3.54
N THR A 447 -14.21 9.64 -3.86
CA THR A 447 -14.95 8.40 -3.58
C THR A 447 -14.35 7.23 -4.36
N LYS A 448 -14.08 7.42 -5.65
CA LYS A 448 -13.42 6.42 -6.50
C LYS A 448 -12.06 6.01 -5.93
N MET A 449 -11.27 6.97 -5.48
CA MET A 449 -9.92 6.71 -4.97
C MET A 449 -9.93 6.02 -3.61
N LEU A 450 -10.83 6.40 -2.70
CA LEU A 450 -10.93 5.86 -1.35
C LEU A 450 -11.71 4.54 -1.28
N THR A 451 -12.48 4.20 -2.31
CA THR A 451 -13.22 2.93 -2.38
C THR A 451 -12.26 1.82 -2.83
N PRO A 452 -12.02 0.79 -1.99
CA PRO A 452 -11.19 -0.33 -2.37
C PRO A 452 -11.79 -1.11 -3.54
N THR A 453 -10.92 -1.63 -4.41
CA THR A 453 -11.29 -2.58 -5.46
C THR A 453 -11.50 -4.00 -4.92
N SER A 454 -10.93 -4.31 -3.74
CA SER A 454 -11.04 -5.61 -3.08
C SER A 454 -12.08 -5.62 -1.96
N SER A 455 -12.68 -6.77 -1.69
CA SER A 455 -13.60 -6.93 -0.54
C SER A 455 -12.89 -6.67 0.78
N LEU A 456 -13.46 -5.81 1.62
CA LEU A 456 -12.96 -5.52 2.97
C LEU A 456 -13.55 -6.43 4.07
N ASP A 457 -14.29 -7.47 3.71
CA ASP A 457 -14.95 -8.36 4.68
C ASP A 457 -13.95 -9.32 5.35
N LEU A 458 -13.32 -8.81 6.41
CA LEU A 458 -12.34 -9.55 7.21
C LEU A 458 -12.91 -10.86 7.79
N LEU A 459 -14.17 -10.87 8.24
CA LEU A 459 -14.78 -12.04 8.87
C LEU A 459 -14.96 -13.17 7.85
N ARG A 460 -15.42 -12.84 6.65
CA ARG A 460 -15.53 -13.82 5.54
C ARG A 460 -14.17 -14.34 5.12
N GLU A 461 -13.15 -13.49 5.10
CA GLU A 461 -11.79 -13.90 4.75
C GLU A 461 -11.21 -14.89 5.78
N ILE A 462 -11.39 -14.60 7.08
CA ILE A 462 -11.01 -15.52 8.16
C ILE A 462 -11.73 -16.85 7.99
N ASP A 463 -13.06 -16.83 7.80
CA ASP A 463 -13.86 -18.05 7.64
C ASP A 463 -13.42 -18.89 6.44
N ALA A 464 -13.03 -18.27 5.33
CA ALA A 464 -12.58 -18.97 4.13
C ALA A 464 -11.25 -19.72 4.34
N VAL A 465 -10.45 -19.34 5.34
CA VAL A 465 -9.16 -19.93 5.69
C VAL A 465 -9.29 -20.93 6.84
N THR A 466 -10.07 -20.60 7.87
CA THR A 466 -10.26 -21.46 9.06
C THR A 466 -11.25 -22.58 8.82
N ARG A 467 -12.25 -22.37 7.96
CA ARG A 467 -13.32 -23.33 7.63
C ARG A 467 -13.50 -23.45 6.12
N PRO A 468 -12.49 -23.93 5.38
CA PRO A 468 -12.59 -24.12 3.94
C PRO A 468 -13.76 -25.04 3.59
N GLY A 469 -14.55 -24.66 2.58
CA GLY A 469 -15.68 -25.47 2.14
C GLY A 469 -15.24 -26.85 1.61
N ALA A 470 -16.17 -27.82 1.57
CA ALA A 470 -15.88 -29.20 1.16
C ALA A 470 -15.26 -29.34 -0.26
N THR A 471 -15.44 -28.33 -1.12
CA THR A 471 -14.87 -28.26 -2.46
C THR A 471 -13.46 -27.66 -2.51
N SER A 472 -12.96 -27.10 -1.40
CA SER A 472 -11.63 -26.50 -1.36
C SER A 472 -10.57 -27.55 -1.07
N LEU A 473 -9.52 -27.59 -1.90
CA LEU A 473 -8.34 -28.45 -1.68
C LEU A 473 -7.43 -27.94 -0.55
N ARG A 474 -7.79 -26.83 0.12
CA ARG A 474 -6.96 -26.20 1.15
C ARG A 474 -7.25 -26.80 2.51
N ALA A 475 -6.20 -27.13 3.25
CA ALA A 475 -6.32 -27.50 4.66
C ALA A 475 -6.72 -26.28 5.51
N ALA A 476 -7.54 -26.51 6.52
CA ALA A 476 -7.84 -25.51 7.54
C ALA A 476 -6.55 -25.12 8.28
N ARG A 477 -6.36 -23.82 8.48
CA ARG A 477 -5.22 -23.27 9.24
C ARG A 477 -5.62 -21.97 9.93
N PRO A 478 -4.88 -21.51 10.94
CA PRO A 478 -5.10 -20.20 11.51
C PRO A 478 -4.94 -19.09 10.46
N TYR A 479 -5.78 -18.06 10.58
CA TYR A 479 -5.66 -16.82 9.84
C TYR A 479 -4.66 -15.89 10.54
N VAL A 480 -3.59 -15.48 9.87
CA VAL A 480 -2.47 -14.76 10.49
C VAL A 480 -2.51 -13.28 10.11
N MET A 481 -2.67 -12.39 11.08
CA MET A 481 -2.62 -10.95 10.87
C MET A 481 -1.40 -10.35 11.57
N SER A 482 -0.72 -9.42 10.90
CA SER A 482 0.39 -8.67 11.47
C SER A 482 0.11 -7.19 11.50
N ILE A 483 0.41 -6.56 12.64
CA ILE A 483 0.32 -5.12 12.83
C ILE A 483 1.72 -4.51 12.79
N VAL A 484 1.95 -3.59 11.87
CA VAL A 484 3.24 -2.88 11.68
C VAL A 484 3.06 -1.36 11.73
N GLY A 485 4.15 -0.61 11.87
CA GLY A 485 4.14 0.85 11.88
C GLY A 485 5.25 1.45 12.72
N VAL A 486 5.29 2.79 12.78
CA VAL A 486 6.33 3.51 13.54
C VAL A 486 6.07 3.49 15.06
N ASN A 487 6.92 4.16 15.83
CA ASN A 487 6.78 4.25 17.28
C ASN A 487 5.63 5.19 17.67
N GLY A 488 4.89 4.87 18.75
CA GLY A 488 3.88 5.76 19.31
C GLY A 488 2.52 5.81 18.60
N VAL A 489 2.39 5.14 17.44
CA VAL A 489 1.15 5.15 16.62
C VAL A 489 -0.03 4.36 17.17
N GLY A 490 0.14 3.63 18.28
CA GLY A 490 -0.93 2.84 18.89
C GLY A 490 -1.11 1.43 18.31
N LYS A 491 -0.03 0.76 17.89
CA LYS A 491 -0.04 -0.62 17.36
C LYS A 491 -0.68 -1.63 18.33
N SER A 492 -0.09 -1.78 19.52
CA SER A 492 -0.58 -2.72 20.54
C SER A 492 -2.03 -2.42 20.94
N THR A 493 -2.40 -1.14 21.08
CA THR A 493 -3.77 -0.74 21.42
C THR A 493 -4.77 -1.12 20.33
N ASN A 494 -4.49 -0.81 19.06
CA ASN A 494 -5.40 -1.15 17.96
C ASN A 494 -5.43 -2.66 17.68
N LEU A 495 -4.33 -3.39 17.91
CA LEU A 495 -4.32 -4.85 17.88
C LEU A 495 -5.30 -5.42 18.91
N SER A 496 -5.31 -4.89 20.14
CA SER A 496 -6.24 -5.30 21.18
C SER A 496 -7.70 -4.98 20.85
N LYS A 497 -7.97 -3.85 20.18
CA LYS A 497 -9.31 -3.51 19.66
C LYS A 497 -9.79 -4.50 18.60
N ILE A 498 -8.92 -4.86 17.66
CA ILE A 498 -9.22 -5.88 16.65
C ILE A 498 -9.45 -7.23 17.33
N CYS A 499 -8.64 -7.58 18.34
CA CYS A 499 -8.86 -8.78 19.13
C CYS A 499 -10.26 -8.78 19.77
N PHE A 500 -10.67 -7.68 20.40
CA PHE A 500 -11.99 -7.56 20.98
C PHE A 500 -13.11 -7.75 19.93
N PHE A 501 -12.98 -7.11 18.76
CA PHE A 501 -13.89 -7.32 17.63
C PHE A 501 -14.00 -8.79 17.18
N LEU A 502 -12.88 -9.50 17.12
CA LEU A 502 -12.86 -10.93 16.76
C LEU A 502 -13.48 -11.81 17.84
N LEU A 503 -13.25 -11.50 19.11
CA LEU A 503 -13.81 -12.24 20.24
C LEU A 503 -15.35 -12.09 20.31
N GLN A 504 -15.89 -10.92 19.96
CA GLN A 504 -17.34 -10.72 19.80
C GLN A 504 -17.95 -11.62 18.72
N ASN A 505 -17.15 -11.99 17.71
CA ASN A 505 -17.52 -12.94 16.68
C ASN A 505 -17.17 -14.40 17.04
N ARG A 506 -16.82 -14.67 18.31
CA ARG A 506 -16.52 -15.99 18.88
C ARG A 506 -15.32 -16.71 18.26
N TYR A 507 -14.37 -15.97 17.69
CA TYR A 507 -13.10 -16.56 17.25
C TYR A 507 -12.19 -16.84 18.45
N LYS A 508 -11.39 -17.90 18.34
CA LYS A 508 -10.29 -18.20 19.24
C LYS A 508 -9.03 -17.50 18.74
N VAL A 509 -8.52 -16.52 19.50
CA VAL A 509 -7.46 -15.61 19.07
C VAL A 509 -6.18 -15.83 19.86
N LEU A 510 -5.05 -15.99 19.17
CA LEU A 510 -3.72 -15.99 19.76
C LEU A 510 -3.03 -14.66 19.50
N ILE A 511 -2.67 -13.91 20.54
CA ILE A 511 -1.85 -12.71 20.41
C ILE A 511 -0.38 -13.10 20.53
N ALA A 512 0.44 -12.80 19.52
CA ALA A 512 1.87 -13.04 19.53
C ALA A 512 2.64 -11.75 19.84
N ALA A 513 3.41 -11.77 20.93
CA ALA A 513 4.25 -10.65 21.35
C ALA A 513 5.54 -10.58 20.53
N GLY A 514 5.48 -9.97 19.35
CA GLY A 514 6.63 -9.75 18.45
C GLY A 514 7.39 -8.44 18.72
N ASP A 515 6.95 -7.58 19.65
CA ASP A 515 7.74 -6.46 20.17
C ASP A 515 8.71 -6.94 21.26
N THR A 516 9.80 -7.57 20.83
CA THR A 516 10.84 -8.11 21.73
C THR A 516 11.93 -7.08 22.08
N PHE A 517 11.78 -5.83 21.64
CA PHE A 517 12.79 -4.77 21.78
C PHE A 517 12.40 -3.73 22.83
N ARG A 518 11.14 -3.29 22.88
CA ARG A 518 10.67 -2.26 23.82
C ARG A 518 10.34 -2.88 25.18
N SER A 519 11.04 -2.46 26.23
CA SER A 519 10.69 -2.85 27.61
C SER A 519 9.26 -2.43 27.97
N GLY A 520 8.53 -3.31 28.66
CA GLY A 520 7.13 -3.12 29.01
C GLY A 520 6.13 -3.52 27.92
N ALA A 521 6.57 -3.83 26.69
CA ALA A 521 5.65 -4.17 25.59
C ALA A 521 4.95 -5.52 25.81
N VAL A 522 5.66 -6.51 26.35
CA VAL A 522 5.08 -7.82 26.66
C VAL A 522 4.06 -7.69 27.79
N GLU A 523 4.40 -6.96 28.86
CA GLU A 523 3.51 -6.71 29.99
C GLU A 523 2.28 -5.90 29.57
N GLN A 524 2.44 -4.92 28.66
CA GLN A 524 1.32 -4.18 28.07
C GLN A 524 0.33 -5.13 27.38
N LEU A 525 0.82 -6.05 26.53
CA LEU A 525 -0.02 -7.04 25.87
C LEU A 525 -0.62 -8.04 26.87
N ALA A 526 0.11 -8.43 27.92
CA ALA A 526 -0.40 -9.31 28.97
C ALA A 526 -1.58 -8.67 29.72
N VAL A 527 -1.52 -7.37 30.01
CA VAL A 527 -2.65 -6.63 30.60
C VAL A 527 -3.83 -6.61 29.63
N HIS A 528 -3.60 -6.36 28.34
CA HIS A 528 -4.67 -6.42 27.35
C HIS A 528 -5.34 -7.79 27.28
N VAL A 529 -4.56 -8.87 27.18
CA VAL A 529 -5.06 -10.25 27.13
C VAL A 529 -5.87 -10.57 28.37
N ARG A 530 -5.36 -10.23 29.56
CA ARG A 530 -6.09 -10.40 30.82
C ARG A 530 -7.44 -9.68 30.80
N ASN A 531 -7.45 -8.40 30.43
CA ASN A 531 -8.68 -7.59 30.40
C ASN A 531 -9.67 -8.13 29.36
N LEU A 532 -9.18 -8.56 28.19
CA LEU A 532 -10.01 -9.16 27.15
C LEU A 532 -10.61 -10.49 27.60
N THR A 533 -9.82 -11.36 28.25
CA THR A 533 -10.34 -12.61 28.83
C THR A 533 -11.45 -12.35 29.84
N GLU A 534 -11.31 -11.34 30.70
CA GLU A 534 -12.34 -10.96 31.67
C GLU A 534 -13.62 -10.42 30.99
N LEU A 535 -13.46 -9.55 29.98
CA LEU A 535 -14.57 -8.96 29.24
C LEU A 535 -15.36 -10.00 28.42
N THR A 536 -14.67 -10.97 27.80
CA THR A 536 -15.30 -11.91 26.86
C THR A 536 -15.62 -13.27 27.48
N ALA A 537 -15.37 -13.46 28.77
CA ALA A 537 -15.66 -14.70 29.51
C ALA A 537 -17.12 -15.17 29.35
N ARG A 538 -18.06 -14.22 29.21
CA ARG A 538 -19.50 -14.49 29.03
C ARG A 538 -19.90 -14.73 27.57
N GLU A 539 -19.13 -14.24 26.62
CA GLU A 539 -19.47 -14.23 25.19
C GLU A 539 -18.94 -15.47 24.45
N GLY A 540 -18.03 -16.21 25.08
CA GLY A 540 -17.42 -17.44 24.55
C GLY A 540 -16.15 -17.20 23.74
N GLY A 541 -15.69 -15.96 23.63
CA GLY A 541 -14.39 -15.63 23.03
C GLY A 541 -13.22 -16.17 23.87
N GLN A 542 -12.21 -16.73 23.21
CA GLN A 542 -11.00 -17.24 23.85
C GLN A 542 -9.79 -16.48 23.33
N VAL A 543 -8.98 -15.93 24.25
CA VAL A 543 -7.75 -15.22 23.92
C VAL A 543 -6.58 -15.73 24.75
N GLU A 544 -5.43 -15.91 24.11
CA GLU A 544 -4.18 -16.33 24.76
C GLU A 544 -2.99 -15.48 24.27
N LEU A 545 -2.00 -15.28 25.14
CA LEU A 545 -0.75 -14.60 24.81
C LEU A 545 0.37 -15.61 24.53
N TYR A 546 0.94 -15.55 23.33
CA TYR A 546 2.20 -16.22 22.99
C TYR A 546 3.37 -15.26 23.15
N GLN A 547 4.28 -15.56 24.06
CA GLN A 547 5.46 -14.71 24.33
C GLN A 547 6.70 -15.54 24.68
N LYS A 548 7.89 -15.02 24.34
CA LYS A 548 9.20 -15.65 24.65
C LYS A 548 10.14 -14.71 25.42
N GLY A 549 9.59 -13.65 26.02
CA GLY A 549 10.34 -12.57 26.66
C GLY A 549 11.13 -11.69 25.68
N TYR A 550 11.97 -10.83 26.26
CA TYR A 550 12.77 -9.83 25.55
C TYR A 550 14.02 -10.39 24.87
N GLY A 551 14.50 -9.68 23.83
CA GLY A 551 15.76 -9.99 23.15
C GLY A 551 15.72 -11.21 22.22
N LYS A 552 14.55 -11.80 21.98
CA LYS A 552 14.35 -12.89 21.00
C LYS A 552 14.14 -12.35 19.60
N ASP A 553 14.43 -13.16 18.59
CA ASP A 553 14.15 -12.82 17.19
C ASP A 553 12.63 -12.80 16.94
N ALA A 554 12.09 -11.63 16.66
CA ALA A 554 10.66 -11.42 16.41
C ALA A 554 10.11 -12.31 15.28
N ALA A 555 10.90 -12.57 14.23
CA ALA A 555 10.50 -13.44 13.14
C ALA A 555 10.36 -14.91 13.58
N ALA A 556 11.22 -15.36 14.50
CA ALA A 556 11.14 -16.70 15.08
C ALA A 556 9.96 -16.82 16.04
N VAL A 557 9.75 -15.82 16.91
CA VAL A 557 8.58 -15.77 17.82
C VAL A 557 7.27 -15.87 17.03
N ALA A 558 7.15 -15.10 15.93
CA ALA A 558 5.98 -15.14 15.08
C ALA A 558 5.77 -16.51 14.40
N LYS A 559 6.83 -17.10 13.83
CA LYS A 559 6.76 -18.45 13.23
C LYS A 559 6.29 -19.50 14.24
N ASP A 560 6.84 -19.46 15.44
CA ASP A 560 6.52 -20.42 16.49
C ASP A 560 5.10 -20.21 17.03
N ALA A 561 4.63 -18.95 17.10
CA ALA A 561 3.24 -18.63 17.45
C ALA A 561 2.24 -19.17 16.42
N VAL A 562 2.52 -19.02 15.13
CA VAL A 562 1.66 -19.57 14.05
C VAL A 562 1.62 -21.11 14.12
N THR A 563 2.76 -21.74 14.41
CA THR A 563 2.83 -23.19 14.59
C THR A 563 2.03 -23.65 15.82
N TYR A 564 2.19 -22.96 16.95
CA TYR A 564 1.44 -23.21 18.18
C TYR A 564 -0.07 -23.05 17.97
N ALA A 565 -0.48 -21.99 17.25
CA ALA A 565 -1.87 -21.71 16.91
C ALA A 565 -2.52 -22.87 16.13
N GLY A 566 -1.84 -23.38 15.11
CA GLY A 566 -2.32 -24.51 14.32
C GLY A 566 -2.46 -25.79 15.15
N GLN A 567 -1.53 -26.04 16.09
CA GLN A 567 -1.57 -27.22 16.97
C GLN A 567 -2.67 -27.16 18.03
N HIS A 568 -3.03 -25.95 18.50
CA HIS A 568 -4.02 -25.75 19.57
C HIS A 568 -5.38 -25.26 19.05
N GLY A 569 -5.58 -25.28 17.73
CA GLY A 569 -6.86 -24.94 17.09
C GLY A 569 -7.29 -23.50 17.28
N PHE A 570 -6.36 -22.54 17.25
CA PHE A 570 -6.70 -21.12 17.20
C PHE A 570 -7.18 -20.73 15.80
N ASP A 571 -8.21 -19.91 15.72
CA ASP A 571 -8.76 -19.40 14.45
C ASP A 571 -7.90 -18.28 13.89
N VAL A 572 -7.44 -17.37 14.76
CA VAL A 572 -6.71 -16.15 14.35
C VAL A 572 -5.44 -15.97 15.17
N VAL A 573 -4.35 -15.58 14.51
CA VAL A 573 -3.11 -15.13 15.15
C VAL A 573 -2.92 -13.65 14.89
N LEU A 574 -2.84 -12.84 15.94
CA LEU A 574 -2.54 -11.40 15.86
C LEU A 574 -1.10 -11.15 16.31
N ILE A 575 -0.25 -10.67 15.42
CA ILE A 575 1.17 -10.43 15.71
C ILE A 575 1.41 -8.94 15.92
N ASP A 576 1.73 -8.55 17.16
CA ASP A 576 2.20 -7.19 17.47
C ASP A 576 3.69 -7.09 17.16
N THR A 577 4.11 -6.08 16.39
CA THR A 577 5.52 -5.90 16.05
C THR A 577 6.10 -4.66 16.73
N ALA A 578 7.41 -4.68 16.99
CA ALA A 578 8.12 -3.50 17.47
C ALA A 578 7.91 -2.32 16.51
N GLY A 579 7.77 -1.11 17.06
CA GLY A 579 7.76 0.09 16.23
C GLY A 579 9.14 0.33 15.62
N ARG A 580 9.17 0.71 14.35
CA ARG A 580 10.40 0.87 13.58
C ARG A 580 10.50 2.29 13.05
N ARG A 581 11.72 2.84 13.01
CA ARG A 581 11.96 4.08 12.26
C ARG A 581 12.04 3.71 10.79
N HIS A 582 11.23 4.34 9.95
CA HIS A 582 11.13 3.99 8.53
C HIS A 582 12.44 4.25 7.76
N ASN A 583 13.29 5.15 8.27
CA ASN A 583 14.60 5.47 7.72
C ASN A 583 15.75 4.56 8.20
N ASP A 584 15.49 3.62 9.12
CA ASP A 584 16.50 2.68 9.62
C ASP A 584 16.48 1.38 8.81
N GLN A 585 17.39 1.27 7.84
CA GLN A 585 17.50 0.10 6.96
C GLN A 585 17.72 -1.22 7.72
N ARG A 586 18.38 -1.20 8.87
CA ARG A 586 18.61 -2.41 9.67
C ARG A 586 17.31 -2.92 10.29
N LEU A 587 16.47 -2.01 10.78
CA LEU A 587 15.15 -2.38 11.29
C LEU A 587 14.20 -2.80 10.17
N MET A 588 14.25 -2.11 9.01
CA MET A 588 13.36 -2.39 7.88
C MET A 588 13.71 -3.72 7.17
N SER A 589 14.99 -4.03 6.98
CA SER A 589 15.43 -5.30 6.34
C SER A 589 14.97 -6.55 7.11
N SER A 590 14.75 -6.46 8.42
CA SER A 590 14.20 -7.57 9.22
C SER A 590 12.72 -7.88 8.91
N LEU A 591 11.97 -6.95 8.30
CA LEU A 591 10.57 -7.18 7.91
C LEU A 591 10.43 -8.20 6.78
N ALA A 592 11.38 -8.24 5.83
CA ALA A 592 11.39 -9.26 4.78
C ALA A 592 11.55 -10.67 5.38
N LYS A 593 12.44 -10.83 6.37
CA LYS A 593 12.59 -12.09 7.13
C LYS A 593 11.30 -12.45 7.87
N PHE A 594 10.69 -11.48 8.53
CA PHE A 594 9.42 -11.64 9.23
C PHE A 594 8.30 -12.11 8.29
N ALA A 595 8.09 -11.44 7.16
CA ALA A 595 7.05 -11.80 6.18
C ALA A 595 7.25 -13.21 5.64
N LYS A 596 8.50 -13.62 5.40
CA LYS A 596 8.82 -14.99 4.95
C LYS A 596 8.55 -16.05 6.02
N PHE A 597 8.83 -15.75 7.29
CA PHE A 597 8.75 -16.72 8.39
C PHE A 597 7.35 -16.85 8.98
N ALA A 598 6.64 -15.74 9.14
CA ALA A 598 5.30 -15.70 9.70
C ALA A 598 4.20 -15.95 8.64
N GLN A 599 4.50 -15.68 7.37
CA GLN A 599 3.55 -15.80 6.24
C GLN A 599 2.15 -15.22 6.57
N PRO A 600 2.07 -13.95 7.02
CA PRO A 600 0.80 -13.36 7.45
C PRO A 600 -0.22 -13.35 6.30
N ASP A 601 -1.48 -13.68 6.52
CA ASP A 601 -2.55 -13.47 5.54
C ASP A 601 -2.79 -11.99 5.27
N LYS A 602 -2.75 -11.17 6.33
CA LYS A 602 -2.98 -9.72 6.25
C LYS A 602 -1.96 -8.92 7.04
N ILE A 603 -1.34 -7.94 6.40
CA ILE A 603 -0.42 -6.98 7.01
C ILE A 603 -1.10 -5.62 7.06
N LEU A 604 -1.40 -5.16 8.27
CA LEU A 604 -1.98 -3.85 8.51
C LEU A 604 -0.94 -2.88 9.04
N MET A 605 -0.78 -1.74 8.38
CA MET A 605 0.03 -0.65 8.88
C MET A 605 -0.81 0.32 9.70
N VAL A 606 -0.37 0.60 10.93
CA VAL A 606 -1.00 1.61 11.78
C VAL A 606 -0.35 2.97 11.47
N GLY A 607 -1.17 3.89 10.96
CA GLY A 607 -0.79 5.29 10.74
C GLY A 607 -1.51 6.21 11.71
N GLU A 608 -0.89 7.33 12.07
CA GLU A 608 -1.55 8.37 12.88
C GLU A 608 -2.25 9.37 11.97
N ALA A 609 -3.48 9.72 12.31
CA ALA A 609 -4.29 10.63 11.51
C ALA A 609 -3.67 12.05 11.40
N LEU A 610 -2.99 12.53 12.45
CA LEU A 610 -2.35 13.86 12.50
C LEU A 610 -1.08 13.99 11.63
N VAL A 611 -0.40 12.87 11.36
CA VAL A 611 0.92 12.88 10.73
C VAL A 611 0.71 12.93 9.22
N GLY A 612 0.71 14.12 8.60
CA GLY A 612 0.41 14.31 7.17
C GLY A 612 1.42 13.65 6.21
N THR A 613 2.38 14.44 5.72
CA THR A 613 3.34 13.99 4.69
C THR A 613 4.29 12.89 5.15
N ASP A 614 4.65 12.86 6.44
CA ASP A 614 5.54 11.83 6.98
C ASP A 614 4.88 10.44 6.97
N SER A 615 3.56 10.34 7.14
CA SER A 615 2.84 9.05 7.03
C SER A 615 2.95 8.45 5.63
N VAL A 616 2.94 9.29 4.60
CA VAL A 616 3.13 8.83 3.20
C VAL A 616 4.53 8.24 2.99
N ALA A 617 5.57 8.93 3.46
CA ALA A 617 6.94 8.46 3.36
C ALA A 617 7.16 7.16 4.15
N GLN A 618 6.58 7.08 5.35
CA GLN A 618 6.56 5.87 6.15
C GLN A 618 5.90 4.71 5.39
N ALA A 619 4.70 4.91 4.84
CA ALA A 619 3.95 3.86 4.16
C ALA A 619 4.68 3.32 2.93
N ARG A 620 5.25 4.22 2.11
CA ARG A 620 6.11 3.84 0.97
C ARG A 620 7.32 3.01 1.43
N SER A 621 7.99 3.44 2.50
CA SER A 621 9.16 2.74 3.04
C SER A 621 8.82 1.34 3.59
N PHE A 622 7.68 1.20 4.29
CA PHE A 622 7.19 -0.10 4.76
C PHE A 622 6.85 -1.03 3.59
N ASN A 623 6.12 -0.54 2.58
CA ASN A 623 5.76 -1.35 1.42
C ASN A 623 7.01 -1.82 0.65
N GLN A 624 8.01 -0.94 0.48
CA GLN A 624 9.29 -1.30 -0.13
C GLN A 624 10.09 -2.32 0.69
N ALA A 625 10.06 -2.22 2.02
CA ALA A 625 10.85 -3.09 2.90
C ALA A 625 10.39 -4.55 2.93
N PHE A 626 9.12 -4.82 2.62
CA PHE A 626 8.65 -6.20 2.44
C PHE A 626 9.14 -6.84 1.12
N GLY A 627 9.66 -6.01 0.19
CA GLY A 627 10.22 -6.45 -1.08
C GLY A 627 9.18 -7.06 -2.01
N SER A 628 9.60 -7.95 -2.90
CA SER A 628 8.70 -8.67 -3.82
C SER A 628 7.91 -9.81 -3.15
N VAL A 629 8.12 -10.06 -1.86
CA VAL A 629 7.52 -11.19 -1.15
C VAL A 629 6.10 -10.87 -0.70
N ARG A 630 5.86 -9.64 -0.23
CA ARG A 630 4.57 -9.16 0.29
C ARG A 630 4.46 -7.64 0.16
N SER A 631 3.24 -7.15 0.15
CA SER A 631 2.88 -5.74 0.27
C SER A 631 2.01 -5.51 1.50
N LEU A 632 1.78 -4.24 1.84
CA LEU A 632 0.75 -3.88 2.81
C LEU A 632 -0.64 -4.20 2.25
N ASP A 633 -1.51 -4.77 3.08
CA ASP A 633 -2.87 -5.16 2.70
C ASP A 633 -3.92 -4.12 3.15
N GLY A 634 -3.57 -3.28 4.13
CA GLY A 634 -4.48 -2.27 4.65
C GLY A 634 -3.86 -1.32 5.66
N PHE A 635 -4.55 -0.20 5.92
CA PHE A 635 -4.23 0.72 6.99
C PHE A 635 -5.23 0.64 8.14
N ILE A 636 -4.73 0.85 9.35
CA ILE A 636 -5.51 1.24 10.52
C ILE A 636 -5.11 2.67 10.86
N ILE A 637 -6.07 3.58 10.91
CA ILE A 637 -5.77 4.98 11.23
C ILE A 637 -6.13 5.22 12.69
N SER A 638 -5.13 5.49 13.51
CA SER A 638 -5.30 5.78 14.92
C SER A 638 -5.44 7.27 15.19
N LYS A 639 -5.95 7.58 16.39
CA LYS A 639 -6.09 8.95 16.91
C LYS A 639 -6.99 9.84 16.02
N CYS A 640 -7.98 9.26 15.34
CA CYS A 640 -8.90 10.03 14.51
C CYS A 640 -9.82 10.96 15.34
N ASP A 641 -9.96 10.71 16.63
CA ASP A 641 -10.58 11.62 17.60
C ASP A 641 -9.83 12.95 17.74
N THR A 642 -8.56 13.01 17.32
CA THR A 642 -7.71 14.19 17.52
C THR A 642 -7.57 15.13 16.31
N VAL A 643 -8.08 14.75 15.12
CA VAL A 643 -7.82 15.51 13.88
C VAL A 643 -8.81 16.61 13.54
N GLY A 644 -9.98 16.63 14.18
CA GLY A 644 -11.05 17.56 13.82
C GLY A 644 -11.45 17.41 12.35
N SER A 645 -11.22 18.43 11.53
CA SER A 645 -11.49 18.41 10.08
C SER A 645 -10.28 18.03 9.21
N MET A 646 -9.09 17.84 9.80
CA MET A 646 -7.83 17.57 9.08
C MET A 646 -7.65 16.09 8.71
N VAL A 647 -8.56 15.55 7.90
CA VAL A 647 -8.59 14.13 7.51
C VAL A 647 -7.78 13.82 6.24
N GLY A 648 -7.03 14.78 5.70
CA GLY A 648 -6.32 14.66 4.42
C GLY A 648 -5.18 13.63 4.39
N THR A 649 -4.66 13.23 5.55
CA THR A 649 -3.68 12.13 5.65
C THR A 649 -4.23 10.83 5.05
N LEU A 650 -5.54 10.59 5.21
CA LEU A 650 -6.23 9.38 4.72
C LEU A 650 -6.13 9.28 3.20
N VAL A 651 -6.51 10.37 2.51
CA VAL A 651 -6.40 10.54 1.05
C VAL A 651 -4.96 10.35 0.60
N SER A 652 -4.03 10.95 1.33
CA SER A 652 -2.61 10.94 0.98
C SER A 652 -2.01 9.54 1.06
N LEU A 653 -2.38 8.75 2.07
CA LEU A 653 -1.93 7.38 2.23
C LEU A 653 -2.46 6.49 1.09
N VAL A 654 -3.78 6.52 0.85
CA VAL A 654 -4.41 5.71 -0.19
C VAL A 654 -3.86 6.10 -1.57
N HIS A 655 -3.77 7.39 -1.88
CA HIS A 655 -3.22 7.88 -3.14
C HIS A 655 -1.76 7.44 -3.35
N ALA A 656 -0.95 7.44 -2.30
CA ALA A 656 0.48 7.18 -2.43
C ALA A 656 0.85 5.70 -2.46
N THR A 657 0.00 4.80 -1.96
CA THR A 657 0.31 3.36 -1.87
C THR A 657 -0.71 2.46 -2.55
N ASN A 658 -1.88 2.97 -2.95
CA ASN A 658 -3.00 2.17 -3.46
C ASN A 658 -3.47 1.08 -2.47
N VAL A 659 -3.30 1.32 -1.16
CA VAL A 659 -3.66 0.39 -0.09
C VAL A 659 -4.84 0.98 0.68
N PRO A 660 -5.93 0.21 0.91
CA PRO A 660 -7.14 0.76 1.51
C PRO A 660 -7.04 0.95 3.02
N ILE A 661 -7.91 1.81 3.55
CA ILE A 661 -8.08 1.97 4.98
C ILE A 661 -9.20 1.04 5.43
N LEU A 662 -8.91 0.14 6.36
CA LEU A 662 -9.88 -0.84 6.85
C LEU A 662 -10.57 -0.33 8.11
N PHE A 663 -9.77 0.12 9.08
CA PHE A 663 -10.25 0.50 10.40
C PHE A 663 -9.79 1.89 10.81
N VAL A 664 -10.63 2.52 11.62
CA VAL A 664 -10.36 3.80 12.24
C VAL A 664 -10.46 3.66 13.76
N GLY A 665 -9.40 4.03 14.46
CA GLY A 665 -9.35 4.12 15.91
C GLY A 665 -9.75 5.52 16.38
N VAL A 666 -10.88 5.61 17.10
CA VAL A 666 -11.52 6.86 17.53
C VAL A 666 -11.38 7.13 19.04
N GLY A 667 -10.35 6.59 19.67
CA GLY A 667 -10.15 6.69 21.11
C GLY A 667 -9.20 5.62 21.66
N GLN A 668 -9.26 5.35 22.97
CA GLN A 668 -8.34 4.44 23.66
C GLN A 668 -9.02 3.16 24.19
N HIS A 669 -10.35 3.13 24.29
CA HIS A 669 -11.10 1.97 24.78
C HIS A 669 -11.19 0.89 23.69
N TYR A 670 -11.50 -0.35 24.09
CA TYR A 670 -11.61 -1.47 23.13
C TYR A 670 -12.75 -1.30 22.13
N SER A 671 -13.81 -0.59 22.53
CA SER A 671 -14.94 -0.19 21.69
C SER A 671 -14.59 0.87 20.64
N ASP A 672 -13.44 1.53 20.73
CA ASP A 672 -13.12 2.72 19.91
C ASP A 672 -12.50 2.32 18.58
N LEU A 673 -13.16 1.39 17.88
CA LEU A 673 -12.81 0.89 16.56
C LEU A 673 -14.04 1.01 15.65
N ARG A 674 -13.86 1.59 14.46
CA ARG A 674 -14.91 1.75 13.44
C ARG A 674 -14.40 1.25 12.10
N ASN A 675 -15.33 0.85 11.23
CA ASN A 675 -15.02 0.70 9.82
C ASN A 675 -14.77 2.07 9.20
N PHE A 676 -13.84 2.13 8.25
CA PHE A 676 -13.63 3.34 7.48
C PHE A 676 -14.83 3.63 6.58
N SER A 677 -15.37 4.84 6.67
CA SER A 677 -16.38 5.31 5.73
C SER A 677 -15.78 6.30 4.73
N VAL A 678 -15.97 6.01 3.45
CA VAL A 678 -15.57 6.87 2.34
C VAL A 678 -16.40 8.16 2.35
N THR A 679 -17.71 8.05 2.55
CA THR A 679 -18.63 9.20 2.56
C THR A 679 -18.24 10.18 3.67
N TRP A 680 -18.01 9.69 4.89
CA TRP A 680 -17.47 10.49 6.00
C TRP A 680 -16.23 11.30 5.61
N ALA A 681 -15.24 10.62 5.01
CA ALA A 681 -13.97 11.22 4.67
C ALA A 681 -14.16 12.31 3.62
N VAL A 682 -14.98 12.05 2.59
CA VAL A 682 -15.25 13.01 1.52
C VAL A 682 -16.03 14.21 2.04
N GLU A 683 -17.08 14.01 2.87
CA GLU A 683 -17.83 15.09 3.49
C GLU A 683 -16.93 16.00 4.34
N ARG A 684 -16.02 15.40 5.14
CA ARG A 684 -15.07 16.16 5.99
C ARG A 684 -14.01 16.92 5.21
N LEU A 685 -13.55 16.35 4.09
CA LEU A 685 -12.63 17.04 3.19
C LEU A 685 -13.29 18.22 2.49
N LEU A 686 -14.56 18.10 2.11
CA LEU A 686 -15.29 19.12 1.35
C LEU A 686 -16.04 20.12 2.23
N SER A 687 -16.07 19.93 3.55
CA SER A 687 -16.67 20.89 4.47
C SER A 687 -15.82 22.16 4.55
N SER A 688 -16.47 23.33 4.47
CA SER A 688 -15.87 24.59 4.91
C SER A 688 -15.69 24.54 6.43
N ASP A 689 -14.54 24.98 6.93
CA ASP A 689 -14.35 25.20 8.37
C ASP A 689 -15.21 26.37 8.89
#